data_AF-A0AAN7SBW8-F1
#
_entry.id   AF-A0AAN7SBW8-F1
#
_cell.length_a   1.000
_cell.length_b   1.000
_cell.length_c   1.000
_cell.angle_alpha   90.00
_cell.angle_beta   90.00
_cell.angle_gamma   90.00
#
_symmetry.space_group_name_H-M   'P 1'
#
loop_
_entity.id
_entity.type
_entity.pdbx_description
1 polymer ?
#
loop_
_entity_poly.entity_id
_entity_poly.type
_entity_poly.pdbx_seq_one_letter_code
_entity_poly.pdbx_strand_id
1 'polypeptide(L)'
;MKKLAEVDGFNAWRNIETDELSNIVQKRLYHLQNPADCQNAKKLVCTISYYCGFGCQLHHLIHSAILAYALERTLILESTGWQYHEGGWNKVFMPLSNSCTTIGNATTIDWPGYSNSTVIRLQPYTDVSPRTQYLPLAVPEDLATRLKIIHSEPIVWWVGQILKFIWKPQFSTKAYIYNQMEKFGIKHPFVGVQIRRTDKLMRETKYHSIDKYMAVVDEYYNSIEVLTNVTKRRVYIATDDFNAVIEAKVKYSDYEILYNQNVPKEFKNDAAHIYDNIFDIVLDMHILIHSDLLVCTFSSNLCRLLHALIQSDGVDATDKTVSLDAVYWYYQQEYNKRKVILNHNAQNNTEIDLISGDIVDITEYSLNGLLYSLNYGYEEDPVKLLKQTQIELSELKKRYTKLQNLILTNTQNLIKNINNKTAPTFEYESIRRKVTDDIQELWYFINSTMTELKSKIIGNASTLLIVNKIIPIVSEYKRALVNNMEKLAEVDAFNNWRNVEITDLSNIVQKRLHYLQNPTNCQKAKKLICSITHTCGFGCQINHLVVYMIIAYGMKTTLILQSKGWSYHSNGWNDIFMPLSNNCTTVNNVSIDEWPGTPESKAINLPVTTDVDPRSQYMPLAVPEDLVNRLKTIHGNPSAWWMGQIIKYMWKPQNFTKTYITNKTKELGIESPFVGIHIRRTDKLIREAKYHAIEEYMFKVDEYYNRTEINSNVTKRRVYIATDDINVITEAKTKYSHYEILYNTNIPKVPRMDHYHLQDNLLDVIFDVHILSRSNFLVCTFSSNMCKLAYLLMQNDYVDASRMAATIDYVFHSYQQKCNKRKVMLSHKAQTPEEIDLVPGDIIDIYSNQWNGYSKGTNMRTNQKGLYPSFKVEMESEIIKFPIYSEVN
;
A
#
# COMPACT_ATOMS: atom_id res chain seq x y z
N MET A 1 -1.52 1.59 5.37
CA MET A 1 -0.05 1.49 5.35
C MET A 1 0.55 1.27 6.73
N LYS A 2 0.38 2.14 7.74
CA LYS A 2 0.93 1.95 9.10
C LYS A 2 0.66 0.55 9.70
N LYS A 3 -0.59 0.07 9.59
CA LYS A 3 -0.97 -1.27 10.04
C LYS A 3 -0.17 -2.41 9.37
N LEU A 4 0.26 -2.27 8.12
CA LEU A 4 1.14 -3.26 7.46
C LEU A 4 2.48 -3.36 8.17
N ALA A 5 3.09 -2.22 8.52
CA ALA A 5 4.36 -2.20 9.26
C ALA A 5 4.21 -2.75 10.70
N GLU A 6 3.01 -2.70 11.29
CA GLU A 6 2.78 -3.30 12.62
C GLU A 6 2.74 -4.83 12.55
N VAL A 7 2.18 -5.39 11.48
CA VAL A 7 1.90 -6.84 11.36
C VAL A 7 2.83 -7.60 10.42
N ASP A 8 3.74 -6.90 9.72
CA ASP A 8 4.78 -7.50 8.87
C ASP A 8 5.75 -8.40 9.67
N GLY A 9 5.74 -8.25 10.99
CA GLY A 9 6.52 -9.06 11.90
C GLY A 9 7.96 -8.60 12.12
N PHE A 10 8.33 -7.42 11.65
CA PHE A 10 9.67 -6.83 11.73
C PHE A 10 9.80 -5.71 12.77
N ASN A 11 8.70 -5.37 13.46
CA ASN A 11 8.69 -4.25 14.41
C ASN A 11 9.73 -4.40 15.55
N ALA A 12 9.87 -5.60 16.11
CA ALA A 12 10.88 -5.85 17.16
C ALA A 12 12.31 -5.64 16.65
N TRP A 13 12.62 -6.14 15.45
CA TRP A 13 13.92 -5.94 14.81
C TRP A 13 14.18 -4.45 14.55
N ARG A 14 13.19 -3.72 14.00
CA ARG A 14 13.31 -2.27 13.75
C ARG A 14 13.63 -1.50 15.03
N ASN A 15 12.95 -1.78 16.14
CA ASN A 15 13.23 -1.13 17.42
C ASN A 15 14.65 -1.41 17.92
N ILE A 16 15.08 -2.67 17.89
CA ILE A 16 16.45 -3.06 18.30
C ILE A 16 17.50 -2.38 17.43
N GLU A 17 17.32 -2.40 16.11
CA GLU A 17 18.24 -1.82 15.15
C GLU A 17 18.37 -0.31 15.33
N THR A 18 17.25 0.40 15.54
CA THR A 18 17.30 1.85 15.80
C THR A 18 17.97 2.17 17.12
N ASP A 19 17.71 1.39 18.19
CA ASP A 19 18.38 1.56 19.48
C ASP A 19 19.89 1.30 19.37
N GLU A 20 20.30 0.27 18.63
CA GLU A 20 21.71 -0.01 18.36
C GLU A 20 22.40 1.14 17.63
N LEU A 21 21.78 1.66 16.56
CA LEU A 21 22.33 2.77 15.79
C LEU A 21 22.41 4.06 16.62
N SER A 22 21.38 4.38 17.41
CA SER A 22 21.40 5.50 18.33
C SER A 22 22.53 5.33 19.36
N ASN A 23 22.64 4.14 19.97
CA ASN A 23 23.71 3.84 20.93
C ASN A 23 25.11 3.96 20.33
N ILE A 24 25.33 3.52 19.09
CA ILE A 24 26.61 3.68 18.39
C ILE A 24 26.96 5.17 18.27
N VAL A 25 26.03 5.99 17.76
CA VAL A 25 26.26 7.43 17.57
C VAL A 25 26.50 8.12 18.91
N GLN A 26 25.65 7.87 19.91
CA GLN A 26 25.79 8.50 21.23
C GLN A 26 27.11 8.10 21.93
N LYS A 27 27.56 6.85 21.81
CA LYS A 27 28.86 6.41 22.35
C LYS A 27 30.04 7.07 21.64
N ARG A 28 29.99 7.19 20.30
CA ARG A 28 31.03 7.87 19.53
C ARG A 28 31.13 9.35 19.91
N LEU A 29 30.00 10.05 19.99
CA LEU A 29 29.93 11.43 20.45
C LEU A 29 30.45 11.58 21.88
N TYR A 30 30.05 10.69 22.79
CA TYR A 30 30.53 10.71 24.17
C TYR A 30 32.05 10.54 24.25
N HIS A 31 32.61 9.56 23.53
CA HIS A 31 34.05 9.32 23.51
C HIS A 31 34.82 10.50 22.90
N LEU A 32 34.36 11.01 21.77
CA LEU A 32 34.94 12.18 21.10
C LEU A 32 34.97 13.41 22.01
N GLN A 33 33.88 13.62 22.76
CA GLN A 33 33.74 14.76 23.65
C GLN A 33 34.51 14.60 24.96
N ASN A 34 34.83 13.37 25.38
CA ASN A 34 35.51 13.10 26.64
C ASN A 34 36.88 12.44 26.42
N PRO A 35 37.85 13.15 25.80
CA PRO A 35 39.19 12.61 25.63
C PRO A 35 39.85 12.35 26.99
N ALA A 36 40.73 11.35 27.04
CA ALA A 36 41.50 11.01 28.24
C ALA A 36 42.46 12.14 28.64
N ASP A 37 43.02 12.85 27.66
CA ASP A 37 43.87 14.02 27.85
C ASP A 37 43.30 15.22 27.10
N CYS A 38 42.59 16.09 27.83
CA CYS A 38 42.04 17.30 27.25
C CYS A 38 43.11 18.28 26.78
N GLN A 39 44.31 18.32 27.38
CA GLN A 39 45.32 19.33 27.00
C GLN A 39 45.78 19.10 25.56
N ASN A 40 46.10 17.85 25.21
CA ASN A 40 46.61 17.48 23.89
C ASN A 40 45.53 17.11 22.87
N ALA A 41 44.26 16.98 23.28
CA ALA A 41 43.16 16.71 22.36
C ALA A 41 43.04 17.79 21.27
N LYS A 42 42.74 17.36 20.04
CA LYS A 42 42.35 18.27 18.95
C LYS A 42 40.95 18.82 19.24
N LYS A 43 40.81 20.14 19.19
CA LYS A 43 39.58 20.85 19.56
C LYS A 43 39.03 21.66 18.39
N LEU A 44 37.71 21.77 18.36
CA LEU A 44 36.97 22.72 17.53
C LEU A 44 36.20 23.65 18.47
N VAL A 45 36.39 24.96 18.36
CA VAL A 45 35.75 25.96 19.20
C VAL A 45 34.58 26.57 18.44
N CYS A 46 33.41 26.59 19.07
CA CYS A 46 32.19 27.21 18.56
C CYS A 46 31.65 28.18 19.61
N THR A 47 31.17 29.33 19.17
CA THR A 47 30.49 30.32 20.01
C THR A 47 28.99 30.23 19.75
N ILE A 48 28.13 30.33 20.76
CA ILE A 48 26.65 30.27 20.56
C ILE A 48 25.98 31.64 20.51
N SER A 49 26.66 32.68 21.03
CA SER A 49 26.16 34.04 21.17
C SER A 49 26.17 34.81 19.84
N TYR A 50 25.39 34.34 18.86
CA TYR A 50 25.17 35.04 17.59
C TYR A 50 23.92 35.93 17.64
N TYR A 51 23.92 37.01 16.85
CA TYR A 51 22.78 37.93 16.71
C TYR A 51 21.66 37.30 15.85
N CYS A 52 21.05 36.23 16.36
CA CYS A 52 19.87 35.58 15.80
C CYS A 52 19.08 34.83 16.90
N GLY A 53 17.86 34.40 16.59
CA GLY A 53 17.00 33.70 17.56
C GLY A 53 17.53 32.30 17.96
N PHE A 54 17.03 31.77 19.09
CA PHE A 54 17.46 30.51 19.71
C PHE A 54 17.56 29.34 18.71
N GLY A 55 16.54 29.16 17.87
CA GLY A 55 16.54 28.09 16.87
C GLY A 55 17.69 28.23 15.85
N CYS A 56 18.07 29.45 15.46
CA CYS A 56 19.21 29.68 14.58
C CYS A 56 20.53 29.34 15.28
N GLN A 57 20.72 29.80 16.52
CA GLN A 57 21.90 29.49 17.32
C GLN A 57 22.12 27.97 17.50
N LEU A 58 21.04 27.21 17.70
CA LEU A 58 21.14 25.76 17.84
C LEU A 58 21.52 25.04 16.53
N HIS A 59 21.08 25.54 15.37
CA HIS A 59 21.55 25.03 14.07
C HIS A 59 23.04 25.29 13.85
N HIS A 60 23.58 26.44 14.29
CA HIS A 60 25.03 26.68 14.26
C HIS A 60 25.79 25.68 15.15
N LEU A 61 25.25 25.39 16.33
CA LEU A 61 25.85 24.41 17.24
C LEU A 61 25.81 22.99 16.67
N ILE A 62 24.70 22.57 16.06
CA ILE A 62 24.57 21.28 15.38
C ILE A 62 25.60 21.16 14.25
N HIS A 63 25.72 22.19 13.40
CA HIS A 63 26.71 22.21 12.33
C HIS A 63 28.13 22.03 12.89
N SER A 64 28.44 22.77 13.96
CA SER A 64 29.74 22.68 14.62
C SER A 64 30.00 21.29 15.21
N ALA A 65 28.98 20.64 15.77
CA ALA A 65 29.08 19.27 16.29
C ALA A 65 29.27 18.22 15.18
N ILE A 66 28.58 18.36 14.04
CA ILE A 66 28.77 17.49 12.88
C ILE A 66 30.19 17.65 12.32
N LEU A 67 30.68 18.88 12.20
CA LEU A 67 32.04 19.15 11.73
C LEU A 67 33.10 18.63 12.71
N ALA A 68 32.88 18.81 14.01
CA ALA A 68 33.74 18.26 15.06
C ALA A 68 33.80 16.73 14.99
N TYR A 69 32.65 16.08 14.80
CA TYR A 69 32.56 14.62 14.61
C TYR A 69 33.34 14.16 13.37
N ALA A 70 33.13 14.81 12.22
CA ALA A 70 33.78 14.45 10.97
C ALA A 70 35.31 14.65 10.98
N LEU A 71 35.79 15.61 11.78
CA LEU A 71 37.22 15.91 11.91
C LEU A 71 37.90 15.23 13.11
N GLU A 72 37.15 14.41 13.87
CA GLU A 72 37.62 13.77 15.09
C GLU A 72 38.18 14.79 16.11
N ARG A 73 37.47 15.90 16.30
CA ARG A 73 37.81 16.96 17.24
C ARG A 73 36.80 17.05 18.38
N THR A 74 37.28 17.31 19.59
CA THR A 74 36.43 17.65 20.74
C THR A 74 35.85 19.06 20.55
N LEU A 75 34.53 19.18 20.53
CA LEU A 75 33.82 20.46 20.43
C LEU A 75 33.81 21.18 21.78
N ILE A 76 34.36 22.40 21.79
CA ILE A 76 34.32 23.34 22.91
C ILE A 76 33.28 24.42 22.61
N LEU A 77 32.31 24.59 23.51
CA LEU A 77 31.24 25.57 23.38
C LEU A 77 31.51 26.79 24.27
N GLU A 78 31.76 27.94 23.64
CA GLU A 78 31.81 29.23 24.32
C GLU A 78 30.41 29.83 24.40
N SER A 79 29.92 30.02 25.64
CA SER A 79 28.56 30.53 25.91
C SER A 79 28.54 31.71 26.90
N THR A 80 29.69 32.34 27.13
CA THR A 80 29.76 33.58 27.91
C THR A 80 28.99 34.68 27.18
N GLY A 81 28.20 35.47 27.92
CA GLY A 81 27.37 36.53 27.33
C GLY A 81 26.20 36.02 26.48
N TRP A 82 25.75 34.78 26.69
CA TRP A 82 24.63 34.23 25.95
C TRP A 82 23.32 34.94 26.30
N GLN A 83 22.66 35.53 25.30
CA GLN A 83 21.48 36.40 25.47
C GLN A 83 20.26 35.73 26.15
N TYR A 84 20.23 34.39 26.22
CA TYR A 84 19.11 33.64 26.80
C TYR A 84 19.31 33.28 28.27
N HIS A 85 20.55 33.34 28.79
CA HIS A 85 20.85 33.10 30.20
C HIS A 85 22.24 33.64 30.56
N GLU A 86 22.33 34.57 31.53
CA GLU A 86 23.60 35.24 31.90
C GLU A 86 24.71 34.26 32.31
N GLY A 87 24.35 33.18 33.01
CA GLY A 87 25.29 32.12 33.39
C GLY A 87 25.70 31.15 32.26
N GLY A 88 25.29 31.40 31.01
CA GLY A 88 25.64 30.61 29.83
C GLY A 88 24.89 29.28 29.69
N TRP A 89 25.30 28.49 28.69
CA TRP A 89 24.65 27.23 28.29
C TRP A 89 24.50 26.23 29.44
N ASN A 90 25.56 26.09 30.24
CA ASN A 90 25.67 25.07 31.28
C ASN A 90 24.69 25.26 32.46
N LYS A 91 24.00 26.40 32.54
CA LYS A 91 22.94 26.63 33.55
C LYS A 91 21.58 26.06 33.13
N VAL A 92 21.37 25.88 31.83
CA VAL A 92 20.11 25.38 31.26
C VAL A 92 20.27 23.94 30.79
N PHE A 93 21.40 23.62 30.17
CA PHE A 93 21.72 22.31 29.62
C PHE A 93 23.00 21.73 30.24
N MET A 94 23.16 20.41 30.15
CA MET A 94 24.38 19.72 30.55
C MET A 94 25.55 20.15 29.66
N PRO A 95 26.78 20.19 30.20
CA PRO A 95 27.95 20.50 29.38
C PRO A 95 28.12 19.45 28.29
N LEU A 96 28.63 19.87 27.13
CA LEU A 96 28.88 18.95 26.00
C LEU A 96 29.98 17.93 26.30
N SER A 97 30.83 18.21 27.28
CA SER A 97 31.93 17.37 27.75
C SER A 97 32.04 17.45 29.27
N ASN A 98 32.34 16.31 29.90
CA ASN A 98 32.64 16.23 31.32
C ASN A 98 34.15 16.33 31.60
N SER A 99 35.01 15.91 30.66
CA SER A 99 36.47 15.90 30.84
C SER A 99 37.21 17.03 30.12
N CYS A 100 36.59 17.71 29.16
CA CYS A 100 37.26 18.70 28.33
C CYS A 100 36.37 19.90 27.98
N THR A 101 36.45 20.95 28.81
CA THR A 101 35.60 22.14 28.71
C THR A 101 36.36 23.42 28.35
N THR A 102 37.69 23.37 28.25
CA THR A 102 38.54 24.54 28.00
C THR A 102 39.51 24.30 26.85
N ILE A 103 39.91 25.37 26.16
CA ILE A 103 40.90 25.30 25.06
C ILE A 103 42.33 25.03 25.54
N GLY A 104 42.63 25.24 26.82
CA GLY A 104 43.99 25.13 27.39
C GLY A 104 44.92 26.25 26.90
N ASN A 105 46.23 25.99 26.90
CA ASN A 105 47.26 26.97 26.51
C ASN A 105 47.62 26.92 25.01
N ALA A 106 46.84 26.22 24.19
CA ALA A 106 47.14 26.01 22.78
C ALA A 106 46.81 27.25 21.93
N THR A 107 47.62 27.50 20.90
CA THR A 107 47.34 28.55 19.92
C THR A 107 46.10 28.20 19.11
N THR A 108 45.14 29.14 19.08
CA THR A 108 43.90 29.00 18.32
C THR A 108 44.07 29.64 16.95
N ILE A 109 43.66 28.95 15.90
CA ILE A 109 43.56 29.51 14.55
C ILE A 109 42.11 29.53 14.08
N ASP A 110 41.76 30.49 13.24
CA ASP A 110 40.46 30.49 12.57
C ASP A 110 40.39 29.40 11.50
N TRP A 111 39.16 28.99 11.18
CA TRP A 111 38.86 27.92 10.23
C TRP A 111 39.63 28.06 8.89
N PRO A 112 40.57 27.15 8.59
CA PRO A 112 41.35 27.19 7.35
C PRO A 112 40.86 26.16 6.32
N GLY A 113 39.69 25.53 6.52
CA GLY A 113 39.22 24.39 5.72
C GLY A 113 39.69 23.03 6.25
N TYR A 114 41.00 22.79 6.22
CA TYR A 114 41.59 21.61 6.84
C TYR A 114 42.91 21.98 7.50
N SER A 115 43.08 21.59 8.76
CA SER A 115 44.32 21.85 9.50
C SER A 115 44.58 20.79 10.55
N ASN A 116 45.87 20.54 10.79
CA ASN A 116 46.37 19.70 11.88
C ASN A 116 46.53 20.47 13.20
N SER A 117 46.26 21.78 13.22
CA SER A 117 46.35 22.60 14.43
C SER A 117 45.53 22.01 15.58
N THR A 118 46.06 22.12 16.80
CA THR A 118 45.41 21.55 17.99
C THR A 118 44.07 22.21 18.27
N VAL A 119 43.94 23.53 18.10
CA VAL A 119 42.67 24.25 18.34
C VAL A 119 42.29 25.05 17.10
N ILE A 120 41.07 24.82 16.60
CA ILE A 120 40.48 25.54 15.46
C ILE A 120 39.22 26.24 15.95
N ARG A 121 39.05 27.52 15.61
CA ARG A 121 37.82 28.28 15.87
C ARG A 121 36.96 28.32 14.60
N LEU A 122 35.70 27.93 14.74
CA LEU A 122 34.74 27.97 13.65
C LEU A 122 33.99 29.30 13.66
N GLN A 123 33.94 29.94 12.50
CA GLN A 123 33.11 31.12 12.25
C GLN A 123 31.61 30.73 12.21
N PRO A 124 30.67 31.69 12.30
CA PRO A 124 29.26 31.40 12.06
C PRO A 124 29.11 30.60 10.76
N TYR A 125 28.23 29.59 10.77
CA TYR A 125 28.06 28.68 9.63
C TYR A 125 27.87 29.40 8.28
N THR A 126 27.18 30.55 8.28
CA THR A 126 26.96 31.39 7.09
C THR A 126 28.26 31.88 6.44
N ASP A 127 29.32 31.99 7.23
CA ASP A 127 30.58 32.64 6.91
C ASP A 127 31.75 31.62 6.85
N VAL A 128 31.46 30.32 6.95
CA VAL A 128 32.47 29.26 6.88
C VAL A 128 33.06 29.19 5.47
N SER A 129 34.30 29.68 5.34
CA SER A 129 35.10 29.63 4.12
C SER A 129 36.53 29.16 4.43
N PRO A 130 37.09 28.19 3.69
CA PRO A 130 36.48 27.47 2.57
C PRO A 130 35.37 26.52 3.04
N ARG A 131 34.41 26.24 2.14
CA ARG A 131 33.27 25.35 2.42
C ARG A 131 33.74 23.93 2.73
N THR A 132 33.03 23.27 3.64
CA THR A 132 33.32 21.90 4.06
C THR A 132 32.42 20.91 3.31
N GLN A 133 32.94 19.72 3.00
CA GLN A 133 32.13 18.61 2.47
C GLN A 133 31.23 17.96 3.53
N TYR A 134 31.46 18.23 4.81
CA TYR A 134 30.77 17.66 5.95
C TYR A 134 29.53 18.50 6.31
N LEU A 135 28.60 18.60 5.37
CA LEU A 135 27.37 19.36 5.54
C LEU A 135 26.39 18.65 6.49
N PRO A 136 25.47 19.38 7.15
CA PRO A 136 24.56 18.81 8.13
C PRO A 136 23.68 17.67 7.61
N LEU A 137 23.34 17.67 6.31
CA LEU A 137 22.58 16.57 5.72
C LEU A 137 23.45 15.44 5.12
N ALA A 138 24.75 15.40 5.41
CA ALA A 138 25.62 14.27 5.07
C ALA A 138 25.61 13.22 6.20
N VAL A 139 25.11 12.02 5.91
CA VAL A 139 25.07 10.89 6.85
C VAL A 139 26.39 10.09 6.76
N PRO A 140 26.98 9.64 7.89
CA PRO A 140 28.15 8.77 7.88
C PRO A 140 27.95 7.50 7.03
N GLU A 141 28.94 7.17 6.19
CA GLU A 141 28.86 6.08 5.20
C GLU A 141 28.57 4.71 5.86
N ASP A 142 29.16 4.46 7.02
CA ASP A 142 29.00 3.23 7.78
C ASP A 142 27.60 3.05 8.38
N LEU A 143 26.86 4.15 8.59
CA LEU A 143 25.49 4.14 9.10
C LEU A 143 24.44 4.18 7.98
N ALA A 144 24.78 4.78 6.84
CA ALA A 144 23.83 5.11 5.78
C ALA A 144 23.04 3.90 5.24
N THR A 145 23.68 2.73 5.08
CA THR A 145 23.00 1.53 4.57
C THR A 145 21.98 0.99 5.55
N ARG A 146 22.32 0.96 6.85
CA ARG A 146 21.44 0.47 7.92
C ARG A 146 20.24 1.41 8.10
N LEU A 147 20.49 2.72 8.11
CA LEU A 147 19.45 3.74 8.28
C LEU A 147 18.45 3.77 7.12
N LYS A 148 18.89 3.60 5.87
CA LYS A 148 18.00 3.57 4.70
C LYS A 148 16.94 2.45 4.75
N ILE A 149 17.17 1.39 5.54
CA ILE A 149 16.24 0.28 5.67
C ILE A 149 15.15 0.59 6.70
N ILE A 150 15.48 1.34 7.76
CA ILE A 150 14.60 1.52 8.93
C ILE A 150 13.99 2.92 9.02
N HIS A 151 14.48 3.89 8.25
CA HIS A 151 14.09 5.29 8.37
C HIS A 151 13.85 5.94 7.00
N SER A 152 12.69 6.57 6.85
CA SER A 152 12.28 7.26 5.61
C SER A 152 13.12 8.51 5.34
N GLU A 153 13.52 9.22 6.40
CA GLU A 153 14.44 10.38 6.34
C GLU A 153 15.75 10.18 7.15
N PRO A 154 16.70 9.32 6.71
CA PRO A 154 17.95 9.01 7.45
C PRO A 154 18.78 10.24 7.87
N ILE A 155 18.69 11.28 7.06
CA ILE A 155 19.36 12.56 7.22
C ILE A 155 18.84 13.30 8.46
N VAL A 156 17.52 13.36 8.61
CA VAL A 156 16.88 14.06 9.73
C VAL A 156 17.13 13.31 11.01
N TRP A 157 17.10 11.97 10.97
CA TRP A 157 17.52 11.12 12.09
C TRP A 157 18.96 11.42 12.54
N TRP A 158 19.90 11.55 11.59
CA TRP A 158 21.31 11.86 11.89
C TRP A 158 21.45 13.20 12.62
N VAL A 159 20.83 14.26 12.09
CA VAL A 159 20.78 15.57 12.75
C VAL A 159 20.12 15.46 14.12
N GLY A 160 19.05 14.66 14.22
CA GLY A 160 18.36 14.33 15.45
C GLY A 160 19.27 13.71 16.51
N GLN A 161 20.15 12.77 16.17
CA GLN A 161 21.09 12.16 17.12
C GLN A 161 22.13 13.16 17.66
N ILE A 162 22.63 14.05 16.80
CA ILE A 162 23.51 15.14 17.21
C ILE A 162 22.77 16.08 18.18
N LEU A 163 21.55 16.47 17.81
CA LEU A 163 20.72 17.33 18.62
C LEU A 163 20.34 16.66 19.95
N LYS A 164 20.02 15.36 19.98
CA LYS A 164 19.79 14.57 21.20
C LYS A 164 21.01 14.54 22.12
N PHE A 165 22.22 14.54 21.56
CA PHE A 165 23.44 14.63 22.35
C PHE A 165 23.63 16.01 23.00
N ILE A 166 23.29 17.08 22.27
CA ILE A 166 23.39 18.48 22.71
C ILE A 166 22.25 18.85 23.67
N TRP A 167 21.02 18.44 23.36
CA TRP A 167 19.77 18.75 24.05
C TRP A 167 19.60 17.87 25.30
N LYS A 168 20.40 18.17 26.32
CA LYS A 168 20.33 17.49 27.62
C LYS A 168 20.04 18.52 28.69
N PRO A 169 18.77 18.75 29.07
CA PRO A 169 18.45 19.74 30.10
C PRO A 169 19.09 19.39 31.45
N GLN A 170 19.54 20.41 32.19
CA GLN A 170 20.00 20.27 33.58
C GLN A 170 18.90 19.70 34.49
N PHE A 171 19.27 19.20 35.65
CA PHE A 171 18.31 18.69 36.63
C PHE A 171 17.26 19.75 37.02
N SER A 172 17.68 21.00 37.26
CA SER A 172 16.78 22.13 37.55
C SER A 172 15.82 22.41 36.40
N THR A 173 16.32 22.40 35.16
CA THR A 173 15.51 22.58 33.94
C THR A 173 14.48 21.45 33.79
N LYS A 174 14.89 20.19 34.00
CA LYS A 174 13.97 19.04 33.98
C LYS A 174 12.89 19.17 35.05
N ALA A 175 13.27 19.54 36.27
CA ALA A 175 12.32 19.74 37.36
C ALA A 175 11.30 20.85 37.05
N TYR A 176 11.75 21.95 36.42
CA TYR A 176 10.85 23.00 35.92
C TYR A 176 9.86 22.43 34.90
N ILE A 177 10.35 21.71 33.88
CA ILE A 177 9.50 21.12 32.84
C ILE A 177 8.46 20.19 33.45
N TYR A 178 8.86 19.24 34.30
CA TYR A 178 7.94 18.26 34.90
C TYR A 178 6.86 18.93 35.76
N ASN A 179 7.24 19.93 36.57
CA ASN A 179 6.27 20.68 37.39
C ASN A 179 5.24 21.41 36.52
N GLN A 180 5.68 22.03 35.41
CA GLN A 180 4.76 22.69 34.48
C GLN A 180 3.88 21.70 33.71
N MET A 181 4.43 20.56 33.28
CA MET A 181 3.64 19.52 32.62
C MET A 181 2.55 18.95 33.53
N GLU A 182 2.85 18.74 34.82
CA GLU A 182 1.87 18.30 35.80
C GLU A 182 0.74 19.33 35.95
N LYS A 183 1.06 20.62 35.98
CA LYS A 183 0.07 21.71 36.00
C LYS A 183 -0.79 21.77 34.74
N PHE A 184 -0.22 21.52 33.57
CA PHE A 184 -0.99 21.51 32.32
C PHE A 184 -1.90 20.30 32.20
N GLY A 185 -1.58 19.18 32.86
CA GLY A 185 -2.42 17.98 32.88
C GLY A 185 -2.71 17.42 31.48
N ILE A 186 -1.77 17.58 30.54
CA ILE A 186 -1.96 17.20 29.13
C ILE A 186 -2.17 15.68 29.04
N LYS A 187 -3.24 15.28 28.34
CA LYS A 187 -3.57 13.87 28.11
C LYS A 187 -3.55 13.57 26.62
N HIS A 188 -2.99 12.43 26.26
CA HIS A 188 -3.06 11.90 24.91
C HIS A 188 -4.49 11.48 24.52
N PRO A 189 -4.84 11.50 23.23
CA PRO A 189 -4.05 12.10 22.16
C PRO A 189 -4.11 13.65 22.21
N PHE A 190 -3.03 14.32 21.81
CA PHE A 190 -2.97 15.77 21.58
C PHE A 190 -2.09 16.15 20.39
N VAL A 191 -2.45 17.23 19.70
CA VAL A 191 -1.69 17.77 18.57
C VAL A 191 -0.91 19.00 19.03
N GLY A 192 0.39 19.03 18.75
CA GLY A 192 1.25 20.19 18.96
C GLY A 192 1.24 21.09 17.75
N VAL A 193 1.02 22.39 17.93
CA VAL A 193 0.99 23.38 16.86
C VAL A 193 1.99 24.49 17.17
N GLN A 194 2.96 24.70 16.27
CA GLN A 194 3.92 25.78 16.38
C GLN A 194 3.60 26.87 15.36
N ILE A 195 3.18 28.04 15.83
CA ILE A 195 2.79 29.18 15.01
C ILE A 195 3.81 30.31 15.20
N ARG A 196 4.36 30.81 14.11
CA ARG A 196 5.27 31.96 14.09
C ARG A 196 4.67 33.08 13.24
N ARG A 197 4.41 34.25 13.84
CA ARG A 197 3.73 35.38 13.18
C ARG A 197 4.45 36.73 13.30
N THR A 198 5.38 36.96 14.23
CA THR A 198 5.77 38.34 14.57
C THR A 198 6.97 38.91 13.79
N ASP A 199 8.04 38.15 13.56
CA ASP A 199 9.33 38.71 13.07
C ASP A 199 9.63 38.50 11.58
N LYS A 200 8.89 37.62 10.88
CA LYS A 200 9.24 37.14 9.52
C LYS A 200 8.24 37.42 8.40
N LEU A 201 7.12 38.08 8.70
CA LEU A 201 6.03 38.35 7.73
C LEU A 201 6.42 39.23 6.54
N MET A 202 7.55 39.96 6.61
CA MET A 202 7.96 40.89 5.56
C MET A 202 9.16 40.42 4.72
N ARG A 203 9.84 39.31 5.06
CA ARG A 203 11.09 38.91 4.37
C ARG A 203 11.31 37.42 4.13
N GLU A 204 10.77 36.51 4.95
CA GLU A 204 11.22 35.10 4.92
C GLU A 204 10.10 34.06 4.80
N THR A 205 8.86 34.34 5.24
CA THR A 205 7.80 33.32 5.33
C THR A 205 6.43 33.84 4.91
N LYS A 206 5.65 33.00 4.23
CA LYS A 206 4.25 33.28 3.90
C LYS A 206 3.40 33.22 5.18
N TYR A 207 2.44 34.14 5.33
CA TYR A 207 1.45 34.06 6.41
C TYR A 207 0.54 32.84 6.21
N HIS A 208 0.31 32.07 7.28
CA HIS A 208 -0.68 31.00 7.33
C HIS A 208 -1.72 31.32 8.41
N SER A 209 -3.00 31.29 8.04
CA SER A 209 -4.11 31.44 8.99
C SER A 209 -4.16 30.24 9.94
N ILE A 210 -4.74 30.42 11.13
CA ILE A 210 -4.96 29.31 12.09
C ILE A 210 -5.74 28.16 11.43
N ASP A 211 -6.65 28.49 10.50
CA ASP A 211 -7.49 27.52 9.82
C ASP A 211 -6.68 26.51 8.99
N LYS A 212 -5.51 26.90 8.47
CA LYS A 212 -4.62 25.96 7.78
C LYS A 212 -3.96 24.95 8.73
N TYR A 213 -3.58 25.39 9.93
CA TYR A 213 -3.04 24.48 10.95
C TYR A 213 -4.14 23.55 11.44
N MET A 214 -5.32 24.11 11.74
CA MET A 214 -6.44 23.36 12.27
C MET A 214 -7.04 22.37 11.26
N ALA A 215 -6.97 22.64 9.95
CA ALA A 215 -7.35 21.65 8.94
C ALA A 215 -6.53 20.34 9.05
N VAL A 216 -5.23 20.43 9.34
CA VAL A 216 -4.37 19.25 9.57
C VAL A 216 -4.70 18.59 10.92
N VAL A 217 -5.01 19.38 11.94
CA VAL A 217 -5.47 18.89 13.25
C VAL A 217 -6.78 18.09 13.09
N ASP A 218 -7.75 18.64 12.36
CA ASP A 218 -9.03 17.99 12.05
C ASP A 218 -8.80 16.67 11.31
N GLU A 219 -7.95 16.65 10.28
CA GLU A 219 -7.61 15.43 9.54
C GLU A 219 -7.03 14.35 10.46
N TYR A 220 -6.12 14.73 11.36
CA TYR A 220 -5.56 13.82 12.35
C TYR A 220 -6.63 13.22 13.27
N TYR A 221 -7.46 14.04 13.91
CA TYR A 221 -8.51 13.55 14.81
C TYR A 221 -9.53 12.70 14.08
N ASN A 222 -9.98 13.13 12.92
CA ASN A 222 -10.89 12.36 12.07
C ASN A 222 -10.29 10.99 11.72
N SER A 223 -8.98 10.89 11.51
CA SER A 223 -8.32 9.61 11.18
C SER A 223 -8.27 8.63 12.36
N ILE A 224 -8.04 9.12 13.59
CA ILE A 224 -7.93 8.26 14.78
C ILE A 224 -9.29 7.92 15.38
N GLU A 225 -10.30 8.79 15.22
CA GLU A 225 -11.67 8.57 15.70
C GLU A 225 -12.37 7.41 14.99
N VAL A 226 -11.90 7.02 13.80
CA VAL A 226 -12.36 5.80 13.11
C VAL A 226 -12.06 4.53 13.91
N LEU A 227 -10.96 4.53 14.69
CA LEU A 227 -10.44 3.35 15.38
C LEU A 227 -10.51 3.46 16.90
N THR A 228 -10.56 4.68 17.43
CA THR A 228 -10.44 4.96 18.86
C THR A 228 -11.54 5.92 19.31
N ASN A 229 -12.06 5.70 20.52
CA ASN A 229 -13.04 6.61 21.10
C ASN A 229 -12.33 7.84 21.69
N VAL A 230 -12.19 8.90 20.91
CA VAL A 230 -11.62 10.17 21.36
C VAL A 230 -12.70 10.95 22.12
N THR A 231 -12.54 11.07 23.43
CA THR A 231 -13.50 11.78 24.29
C THR A 231 -13.38 13.31 24.22
N LYS A 232 -12.21 13.83 23.84
CA LYS A 232 -11.94 15.26 23.75
C LYS A 232 -10.76 15.51 22.80
N ARG A 233 -10.93 16.43 21.84
CA ARG A 233 -9.86 16.86 20.94
C ARG A 233 -9.03 17.95 21.62
N ARG A 234 -7.70 17.79 21.68
CA ARG A 234 -6.77 18.69 22.37
C ARG A 234 -5.70 19.24 21.44
N VAL A 235 -5.38 20.52 21.60
CA VAL A 235 -4.32 21.18 20.83
C VAL A 235 -3.45 21.99 21.77
N TYR A 236 -2.14 21.79 21.71
CA TYR A 236 -1.16 22.66 22.38
C TYR A 236 -0.58 23.65 21.38
N ILE A 237 -0.79 24.95 21.60
CA ILE A 237 -0.30 26.02 20.72
C ILE A 237 0.91 26.69 21.37
N ALA A 238 2.07 26.56 20.71
CA ALA A 238 3.26 27.34 20.99
C ALA A 238 3.39 28.46 19.95
N THR A 239 3.38 29.71 20.40
CA THR A 239 3.38 30.85 19.49
C THR A 239 4.05 32.09 20.07
N ASP A 240 4.60 32.91 19.18
CA ASP A 240 5.09 34.26 19.45
C ASP A 240 3.99 35.34 19.36
N ASP A 241 2.77 34.96 18.97
CA ASP A 241 1.62 35.86 18.84
C ASP A 241 0.43 35.34 19.66
N PHE A 242 0.18 35.94 20.83
CA PHE A 242 -0.93 35.56 21.69
C PHE A 242 -2.30 35.66 21.00
N ASN A 243 -2.45 36.50 19.97
CA ASN A 243 -3.70 36.57 19.20
C ASN A 243 -4.02 35.26 18.49
N ALA A 244 -3.02 34.45 18.10
CA ALA A 244 -3.27 33.14 17.50
C ALA A 244 -3.96 32.18 18.48
N VAL A 245 -3.64 32.26 19.79
CA VAL A 245 -4.31 31.48 20.84
C VAL A 245 -5.75 31.97 21.03
N ILE A 246 -5.98 33.28 21.04
CA ILE A 246 -7.32 33.86 21.15
C ILE A 246 -8.17 33.43 19.95
N GLU A 247 -7.64 33.56 18.74
CA GLU A 247 -8.28 33.17 17.49
C GLU A 247 -8.69 31.68 17.52
N ALA A 248 -7.77 30.81 17.95
CA ALA A 248 -8.04 29.37 18.09
C ALA A 248 -9.15 29.09 19.10
N LYS A 249 -9.12 29.71 20.29
CA LYS A 249 -10.15 29.54 21.33
C LYS A 249 -11.54 29.98 20.88
N VAL A 250 -11.62 31.06 20.10
CA VAL A 250 -12.89 31.62 19.61
C VAL A 250 -13.44 30.76 18.47
N LYS A 251 -12.62 30.40 17.49
CA LYS A 251 -13.06 29.67 16.30
C LYS A 251 -13.28 28.17 16.56
N TYR A 252 -12.48 27.55 17.42
CA TYR A 252 -12.45 26.10 17.66
C TYR A 252 -12.82 25.78 19.10
N SER A 253 -13.99 26.26 19.52
CA SER A 253 -14.48 26.15 20.91
C SER A 253 -14.77 24.72 21.39
N ASP A 254 -14.91 23.78 20.45
CA ASP A 254 -15.05 22.35 20.66
C ASP A 254 -13.71 21.66 21.00
N TYR A 255 -12.58 22.33 20.75
CA TYR A 255 -11.25 21.87 21.10
C TYR A 255 -10.80 22.37 22.47
N GLU A 256 -10.04 21.53 23.18
CA GLU A 256 -9.27 21.95 24.34
C GLU A 256 -7.97 22.62 23.88
N ILE A 257 -7.97 23.96 23.84
CA ILE A 257 -6.80 24.76 23.48
C ILE A 257 -5.91 25.00 24.70
N LEU A 258 -4.75 24.36 24.70
CA LEU A 258 -3.67 24.45 25.69
C LEU A 258 -2.54 25.33 25.15
N TYR A 259 -1.85 26.05 26.01
CA TYR A 259 -0.72 26.93 25.65
C TYR A 259 0.05 27.33 26.91
N ASN A 260 1.28 27.80 26.75
CA ASN A 260 2.04 28.35 27.86
C ASN A 260 1.45 29.71 28.32
N GLN A 261 1.12 29.84 29.60
CA GLN A 261 0.54 31.09 30.13
C GLN A 261 1.50 32.27 30.15
N ASN A 262 2.81 32.02 29.98
CA ASN A 262 3.86 33.03 29.91
C ASN A 262 4.06 33.60 28.50
N VAL A 263 3.25 33.21 27.50
CA VAL A 263 3.32 33.79 26.14
C VAL A 263 3.14 35.31 26.22
N PRO A 264 4.01 36.11 25.57
CA PRO A 264 3.91 37.57 25.61
C PRO A 264 2.54 38.06 25.16
N LYS A 265 1.87 38.85 26.02
CA LYS A 265 0.53 39.42 25.75
C LYS A 265 0.55 40.69 24.90
N GLU A 266 1.73 41.31 24.75
CA GLU A 266 1.95 42.52 23.97
C GLU A 266 3.05 42.30 22.92
N PHE A 267 2.90 42.97 21.80
CA PHE A 267 3.82 42.91 20.66
C PHE A 267 5.15 43.58 20.98
N LYS A 268 6.26 42.84 20.98
CA LYS A 268 7.62 43.40 21.09
C LYS A 268 8.24 43.50 19.68
N ASN A 269 8.61 44.73 19.27
CA ASN A 269 9.25 45.04 17.99
C ASN A 269 10.72 44.58 17.90
N ASP A 270 11.32 44.12 19.01
CA ASP A 270 12.73 43.74 19.07
C ASP A 270 12.92 42.24 18.74
N ALA A 271 13.70 42.00 17.69
CA ALA A 271 13.81 40.77 16.91
C ALA A 271 14.44 39.52 17.61
N ALA A 272 14.35 39.35 18.93
CA ALA A 272 15.17 38.34 19.62
C ALA A 272 14.45 37.35 20.57
N HIS A 273 13.21 37.62 21.03
CA HIS A 273 12.66 36.89 22.18
C HIS A 273 11.18 36.47 22.01
N ILE A 274 10.92 35.18 21.78
CA ILE A 274 9.58 34.55 21.90
C ILE A 274 9.13 34.55 23.38
N TYR A 275 10.09 34.43 24.30
CA TYR A 275 9.92 34.55 25.73
C TYR A 275 11.12 35.33 26.30
N ASP A 276 10.91 36.08 27.38
CA ASP A 276 11.99 36.70 28.15
C ASP A 276 12.85 35.65 28.89
N ASN A 277 12.38 34.38 28.89
CA ASN A 277 12.98 33.27 29.61
C ASN A 277 13.15 32.03 28.72
N ILE A 278 14.38 31.51 28.65
CA ILE A 278 14.73 30.27 27.95
C ILE A 278 13.98 29.03 28.45
N PHE A 279 13.62 28.98 29.74
CA PHE A 279 12.91 27.83 30.32
C PHE A 279 11.54 27.62 29.67
N ASP A 280 10.86 28.69 29.24
CA ASP A 280 9.57 28.62 28.55
C ASP A 280 9.70 28.12 27.11
N ILE A 281 10.76 28.52 26.40
CA ILE A 281 11.09 27.97 25.07
C ILE A 281 11.34 26.46 25.19
N VAL A 282 12.15 26.05 26.17
CA VAL A 282 12.50 24.63 26.39
C VAL A 282 11.26 23.83 26.78
N LEU A 283 10.36 24.39 27.59
CA LEU A 283 9.08 23.79 27.96
C LEU A 283 8.18 23.57 26.74
N ASP A 284 7.98 24.59 25.90
CA ASP A 284 7.21 24.47 24.66
C ASP A 284 7.80 23.39 23.75
N MET A 285 9.13 23.42 23.54
CA MET A 285 9.79 22.42 22.72
C MET A 285 9.57 21.01 23.28
N HIS A 286 9.69 20.84 24.60
CA HIS A 286 9.48 19.55 25.24
C HIS A 286 8.05 19.05 25.04
N ILE A 287 7.03 19.90 25.22
CA ILE A 287 5.63 19.53 25.01
C ILE A 287 5.39 19.16 23.54
N LEU A 288 5.91 19.94 22.59
CA LEU A 288 5.70 19.71 21.17
C LEU A 288 6.36 18.42 20.67
N ILE A 289 7.56 18.07 21.14
CA ILE A 289 8.25 16.81 20.76
C ILE A 289 7.48 15.58 21.24
N HIS A 290 6.75 15.69 22.35
CA HIS A 290 5.94 14.61 22.91
C HIS A 290 4.48 14.64 22.42
N SER A 291 4.14 15.46 21.43
CA SER A 291 2.81 15.42 20.81
C SER A 291 2.61 14.18 19.93
N ASP A 292 1.36 13.78 19.73
CA ASP A 292 1.04 12.67 18.83
C ASP A 292 1.18 13.06 17.35
N LEU A 293 1.03 14.36 17.07
CA LEU A 293 1.32 15.00 15.78
C LEU A 293 1.82 16.43 16.03
N LEU A 294 2.86 16.84 15.31
CA LEU A 294 3.35 18.21 15.24
C LEU A 294 2.91 18.87 13.93
N VAL A 295 2.23 20.01 14.00
CA VAL A 295 1.92 20.86 12.83
C VAL A 295 2.69 22.16 12.94
N CYS A 296 3.55 22.45 11.96
CA CYS A 296 4.37 23.65 11.97
C CYS A 296 4.78 24.10 10.55
N THR A 297 5.76 24.99 10.44
CA THR A 297 6.33 25.45 9.16
C THR A 297 7.83 25.20 9.17
N PHE A 298 8.36 24.49 8.17
CA PHE A 298 9.81 24.22 8.09
C PHE A 298 10.65 25.45 7.74
N SER A 299 10.04 26.59 7.39
CA SER A 299 10.75 27.88 7.45
C SER A 299 11.14 28.32 8.87
N SER A 300 10.45 27.81 9.91
CA SER A 300 10.82 28.04 11.30
C SER A 300 11.98 27.12 11.69
N ASN A 301 13.11 27.72 12.07
CA ASN A 301 14.22 26.98 12.68
C ASN A 301 13.74 26.11 13.86
N LEU A 302 12.80 26.61 14.67
CA LEU A 302 12.29 25.85 15.80
C LEU A 302 11.60 24.55 15.34
N CYS A 303 10.71 24.64 14.35
CA CYS A 303 9.99 23.49 13.78
C CYS A 303 10.94 22.42 13.24
N ARG A 304 12.02 22.81 12.55
CA ARG A 304 13.03 21.85 12.07
C ARG A 304 13.76 21.13 13.22
N LEU A 305 14.09 21.85 14.29
CA LEU A 305 14.71 21.23 15.47
C LEU A 305 13.77 20.25 16.17
N LEU A 306 12.49 20.61 16.28
CA LEU A 306 11.46 19.73 16.84
C LEU A 306 11.32 18.46 16.02
N HIS A 307 11.23 18.60 14.69
CA HIS A 307 11.15 17.46 13.79
C HIS A 307 12.36 16.54 13.90
N ALA A 308 13.58 17.10 13.94
CA ALA A 308 14.80 16.32 14.14
C ALA A 308 14.84 15.60 15.50
N LEU A 309 14.39 16.25 16.58
CA LEU A 309 14.28 15.61 17.89
C LEU A 309 13.25 14.48 17.90
N ILE A 310 12.09 14.67 17.26
CA ILE A 310 11.06 13.64 17.09
C ILE A 310 11.63 12.42 16.34
N GLN A 311 12.44 12.63 15.29
CA GLN A 311 13.11 11.52 14.58
C GLN A 311 14.20 10.84 15.42
N SER A 312 14.76 11.51 16.44
CA SER A 312 15.88 10.96 17.20
C SER A 312 15.49 9.84 18.18
N ASP A 313 14.19 9.66 18.40
CA ASP A 313 13.59 8.71 19.33
C ASP A 313 12.63 7.75 18.60
N GLY A 314 12.87 6.44 18.71
CA GLY A 314 12.08 5.41 18.05
C GLY A 314 12.51 5.14 16.59
N VAL A 315 11.76 4.27 15.89
CA VAL A 315 12.18 3.69 14.60
C VAL A 315 12.17 4.69 13.45
N ASP A 316 10.99 5.26 13.17
CA ASP A 316 10.74 6.25 12.13
C ASP A 316 9.50 7.03 12.55
N ALA A 317 9.66 8.34 12.72
CA ALA A 317 8.60 9.24 13.15
C ALA A 317 8.29 10.29 12.07
N THR A 318 8.63 10.04 10.81
CA THR A 318 8.47 11.00 9.70
C THR A 318 7.02 11.49 9.61
N ASP A 319 6.04 10.58 9.75
CA ASP A 319 4.61 10.89 9.73
C ASP A 319 4.09 11.63 10.99
N LYS A 320 4.94 11.91 11.99
CA LYS A 320 4.56 12.67 13.19
C LYS A 320 4.73 14.18 13.03
N THR A 321 5.16 14.67 11.86
CA THR A 321 5.26 16.11 11.62
C THR A 321 4.69 16.48 10.26
N VAL A 322 3.84 17.51 10.22
CA VAL A 322 3.35 18.12 8.98
C VAL A 322 3.79 19.57 8.93
N SER A 323 4.51 19.90 7.85
CA SER A 323 4.92 21.26 7.52
C SER A 323 3.95 21.89 6.52
N LEU A 324 3.54 23.14 6.74
CA LEU A 324 2.57 23.83 5.88
C LEU A 324 3.18 24.60 4.69
N ASP A 325 4.50 24.72 4.61
CA ASP A 325 5.16 25.66 3.70
C ASP A 325 6.33 25.11 2.90
N ALA A 326 7.17 24.25 3.51
CA ALA A 326 8.36 23.72 2.87
C ALA A 326 8.67 22.28 3.30
N VAL A 327 9.53 21.60 2.53
CA VAL A 327 10.19 20.33 2.93
C VAL A 327 11.35 20.58 3.90
N TYR A 328 11.82 19.56 4.63
CA TYR A 328 12.94 19.75 5.57
C TYR A 328 14.22 20.18 4.82
N TRP A 329 14.87 21.24 5.29
CA TRP A 329 16.07 21.79 4.64
C TRP A 329 17.09 22.37 5.65
N TYR A 330 18.34 22.53 5.19
CA TYR A 330 19.41 23.21 5.93
C TYR A 330 20.00 24.34 5.09
N TYR A 331 20.38 25.46 5.70
CA TYR A 331 20.97 26.60 4.99
C TYR A 331 22.24 26.18 4.24
N GLN A 332 22.54 26.78 3.08
CA GLN A 332 23.73 26.51 2.24
C GLN A 332 23.96 25.05 1.78
N GLN A 333 22.98 24.15 1.93
CA GLN A 333 23.05 22.80 1.39
C GLN A 333 22.85 22.78 -0.14
N GLU A 334 23.64 21.99 -0.86
CA GLU A 334 23.32 21.60 -2.24
C GLU A 334 22.09 20.67 -2.28
N TYR A 335 20.98 21.20 -2.81
CA TYR A 335 19.97 20.55 -3.65
C TYR A 335 19.33 19.23 -3.13
N ASN A 336 18.02 19.29 -2.85
CA ASN A 336 17.22 18.14 -2.39
C ASN A 336 16.90 17.21 -3.56
N LYS A 337 17.88 16.37 -3.90
CA LYS A 337 17.86 15.45 -5.04
C LYS A 337 16.93 14.26 -4.79
N ARG A 338 15.94 14.06 -5.65
CA ARG A 338 15.08 12.87 -5.69
C ARG A 338 15.32 12.06 -6.95
N LYS A 339 15.26 10.74 -6.79
CA LYS A 339 15.30 9.82 -7.93
C LYS A 339 13.91 9.74 -8.55
N VAL A 340 13.84 9.90 -9.88
CA VAL A 340 12.64 9.67 -10.66
C VAL A 340 12.37 8.16 -10.72
N ILE A 341 11.15 7.77 -10.35
CA ILE A 341 10.73 6.35 -10.32
C ILE A 341 9.82 6.03 -11.50
N LEU A 342 9.07 7.00 -12.00
CA LEU A 342 8.13 6.88 -13.12
C LEU A 342 8.36 7.98 -14.14
N ASN A 343 8.16 7.65 -15.41
CA ASN A 343 8.27 8.63 -16.48
C ASN A 343 7.08 9.62 -16.42
N HIS A 344 7.32 10.89 -16.72
CA HIS A 344 6.30 11.91 -16.95
C HIS A 344 6.69 12.72 -18.18
N ASN A 345 5.73 12.98 -19.06
CA ASN A 345 5.92 13.87 -20.20
C ASN A 345 5.20 15.18 -19.89
N ALA A 346 5.94 16.29 -19.89
CA ALA A 346 5.40 17.62 -19.63
C ALA A 346 4.30 17.96 -20.62
N GLN A 347 3.13 18.34 -20.11
CA GLN A 347 1.98 18.71 -20.93
C GLN A 347 1.95 20.21 -21.27
N ASN A 348 2.79 21.01 -20.60
CA ASN A 348 2.89 22.45 -20.78
C ASN A 348 4.26 22.97 -20.27
N ASN A 349 4.52 24.25 -20.48
CA ASN A 349 5.76 24.93 -20.10
C ASN A 349 5.98 25.15 -18.59
N THR A 350 5.01 24.77 -17.74
CA THR A 350 5.16 24.79 -16.27
C THR A 350 5.50 23.42 -15.69
N GLU A 351 5.50 22.38 -16.53
CA GLU A 351 5.86 21.01 -16.17
C GLU A 351 7.24 20.68 -16.75
N ILE A 352 7.93 19.72 -16.12
CA ILE A 352 9.23 19.19 -16.57
C ILE A 352 9.08 17.73 -16.95
N ASP A 353 9.80 17.28 -17.97
CA ASP A 353 9.89 15.86 -18.28
C ASP A 353 10.61 15.12 -17.17
N LEU A 354 10.11 13.93 -16.82
CA LEU A 354 10.74 13.04 -15.86
C LEU A 354 11.05 11.72 -16.57
N ILE A 355 12.30 11.27 -16.49
CA ILE A 355 12.73 9.96 -17.01
C ILE A 355 13.13 9.08 -15.83
N SER A 356 12.52 7.90 -15.75
CA SER A 356 12.78 6.92 -14.70
C SER A 356 14.27 6.60 -14.61
N GLY A 357 14.83 6.74 -13.41
CA GLY A 357 16.26 6.62 -13.16
C GLY A 357 16.99 7.94 -12.96
N ASP A 358 16.47 9.05 -13.51
CA ASP A 358 17.10 10.37 -13.39
C ASP A 358 17.05 10.91 -11.97
N ILE A 359 17.86 11.93 -11.71
CA ILE A 359 17.87 12.67 -10.45
C ILE A 359 17.36 14.08 -10.73
N VAL A 360 16.30 14.47 -10.03
CA VAL A 360 15.71 15.81 -10.10
C VAL A 360 15.94 16.53 -8.78
N ASP A 361 16.23 17.81 -8.88
CA ASP A 361 16.42 18.68 -7.73
C ASP A 361 15.12 19.44 -7.39
N ILE A 362 14.75 19.43 -6.11
CA ILE A 362 13.59 20.14 -5.60
C ILE A 362 14.08 21.46 -5.00
N THR A 363 13.95 22.54 -5.78
CA THR A 363 14.17 23.90 -5.29
C THR A 363 12.84 24.57 -4.98
N GLU A 364 12.69 25.08 -3.76
CA GLU A 364 11.50 25.84 -3.33
C GLU A 364 11.82 27.32 -3.10
N TYR A 365 12.95 27.80 -3.60
CA TYR A 365 13.26 29.21 -3.52
C TYR A 365 12.45 29.98 -4.57
N SER A 366 11.51 30.80 -4.08
CA SER A 366 11.02 31.96 -4.83
C SER A 366 12.21 32.67 -5.48
N LEU A 367 12.03 33.19 -6.71
CA LEU A 367 13.03 33.87 -7.54
C LEU A 367 13.92 34.91 -6.82
N ASN A 368 13.59 35.34 -5.60
CA ASN A 368 14.36 36.29 -4.81
C ASN A 368 15.70 35.75 -4.28
N GLY A 369 15.88 34.43 -4.13
CA GLY A 369 17.15 33.84 -3.68
C GLY A 369 18.25 33.90 -4.75
N LEU A 370 17.88 33.74 -6.02
CA LEU A 370 18.78 33.82 -7.18
C LEU A 370 19.32 35.25 -7.40
N LEU A 371 18.50 36.27 -7.09
CA LEU A 371 18.92 37.67 -7.10
C LEU A 371 19.96 38.01 -6.02
N TYR A 372 20.01 37.23 -4.92
CA TYR A 372 21.00 37.43 -3.86
C TYR A 372 22.35 36.77 -4.20
N SER A 373 22.34 35.62 -4.90
CA SER A 373 23.57 34.94 -5.35
C SER A 373 24.23 35.62 -6.56
N LEU A 374 23.48 36.36 -7.38
CA LEU A 374 24.03 37.08 -8.54
C LEU A 374 24.78 38.36 -8.17
N ASN A 375 24.64 38.87 -6.94
CA ASN A 375 25.28 40.11 -6.48
C ASN A 375 26.63 39.91 -5.78
N TYR A 376 27.05 38.67 -5.51
CA TYR A 376 28.39 38.38 -4.97
C TYR A 376 29.18 37.59 -6.02
N GLY A 377 29.80 38.33 -6.93
CA GLY A 377 30.65 37.80 -7.98
C GLY A 377 31.76 36.90 -7.43
N TYR A 378 31.70 35.63 -7.81
CA TYR A 378 32.83 34.71 -7.81
C TYR A 378 33.09 34.34 -9.27
N GLU A 379 34.08 34.99 -9.88
CA GLU A 379 34.69 34.51 -11.11
C GLU A 379 35.63 33.35 -10.74
N GLU A 380 35.16 32.11 -10.86
CA GLU A 380 36.05 30.94 -10.92
C GLU A 380 36.04 30.33 -12.33
N ASP A 381 37.24 29.96 -12.79
CA ASP A 381 37.54 29.44 -14.13
C ASP A 381 36.74 28.14 -14.46
N PRO A 382 35.80 28.18 -15.43
CA PRO A 382 34.94 27.06 -15.79
C PRO A 382 35.70 25.80 -16.21
N VAL A 383 36.91 25.94 -16.77
CA VAL A 383 37.71 24.81 -17.28
C VAL A 383 38.34 24.03 -16.13
N LYS A 384 38.65 24.71 -15.03
CA LYS A 384 39.20 24.09 -13.82
C LYS A 384 38.11 23.32 -13.07
N LEU A 385 36.90 23.89 -12.99
CA LEU A 385 35.72 23.23 -12.43
C LEU A 385 35.40 21.95 -13.19
N LEU A 386 35.34 21.98 -14.53
CA LEU A 386 34.94 20.83 -15.35
C LEU A 386 35.90 19.63 -15.23
N LYS A 387 37.21 19.89 -15.09
CA LYS A 387 38.21 18.84 -14.83
C LYS A 387 38.07 18.26 -13.43
N GLN A 388 37.78 19.10 -12.43
CA GLN A 388 37.57 18.67 -11.05
C GLN A 388 36.28 17.85 -10.91
N THR A 389 35.19 18.27 -11.57
CA THR A 389 33.92 17.52 -11.59
C THR A 389 34.06 16.16 -12.29
N GLN A 390 34.88 16.05 -13.33
CA GLN A 390 35.12 14.77 -14.02
C GLN A 390 35.92 13.78 -13.16
N ILE A 391 36.91 14.28 -12.42
CA ILE A 391 37.70 13.46 -11.48
C ILE A 391 36.80 13.01 -10.32
N GLU A 392 36.03 13.93 -9.73
CA GLU A 392 35.06 13.62 -8.67
C GLU A 392 34.01 12.63 -9.13
N LEU A 393 33.45 12.76 -10.34
CA LEU A 393 32.48 11.83 -10.91
C LEU A 393 33.06 10.41 -11.07
N SER A 394 34.35 10.31 -11.41
CA SER A 394 35.03 9.01 -11.56
C SER A 394 35.29 8.33 -10.21
N GLU A 395 35.62 9.09 -9.16
CA GLU A 395 35.73 8.59 -7.79
C GLU A 395 34.38 8.23 -7.20
N LEU A 396 33.34 9.02 -7.48
CA LEU A 396 31.97 8.78 -7.03
C LEU A 396 31.42 7.48 -7.63
N LYS A 397 31.70 7.22 -8.91
CA LYS A 397 31.35 5.94 -9.56
C LYS A 397 32.06 4.75 -8.90
N LYS A 398 33.35 4.87 -8.55
CA LYS A 398 34.09 3.81 -7.83
C LYS A 398 33.54 3.58 -6.42
N ARG A 399 33.23 4.65 -5.68
CA ARG A 399 32.58 4.56 -4.35
C ARG A 399 31.21 3.92 -4.47
N TYR A 400 30.42 4.29 -5.48
CA TYR A 400 29.11 3.70 -5.75
C TYR A 400 29.18 2.19 -5.99
N THR A 401 30.11 1.71 -6.81
CA THR A 401 30.30 0.26 -7.04
C THR A 401 30.75 -0.47 -5.77
N LYS A 402 31.62 0.15 -4.97
CA LYS A 402 32.05 -0.41 -3.68
C LYS A 402 30.88 -0.47 -2.68
N LEU A 403 30.03 0.56 -2.66
CA LEU A 403 28.80 0.62 -1.87
C LEU A 403 27.83 -0.47 -2.30
N GLN A 404 27.62 -0.68 -3.60
CA GLN A 404 26.74 -1.74 -4.12
C GLN A 404 27.19 -3.12 -3.65
N ASN A 405 28.50 -3.39 -3.67
CA ASN A 405 29.04 -4.67 -3.19
C ASN A 405 28.91 -4.82 -1.66
N LEU A 406 29.12 -3.75 -0.90
CA LEU A 406 28.94 -3.75 0.55
C LEU A 406 27.47 -3.94 0.94
N ILE A 407 26.56 -3.29 0.20
CA ILE A 407 25.11 -3.49 0.31
C ILE A 407 24.77 -4.95 0.04
N LEU A 408 25.25 -5.54 -1.06
CA LEU A 408 24.97 -6.94 -1.40
C LEU A 408 25.42 -7.90 -0.28
N THR A 409 26.61 -7.66 0.28
CA THR A 409 27.22 -8.53 1.29
C THR A 409 26.55 -8.38 2.66
N ASN A 410 26.24 -7.15 3.09
CA ASN A 410 25.55 -6.91 4.36
C ASN A 410 24.07 -7.33 4.30
N THR A 411 23.42 -7.16 3.14
CA THR A 411 22.04 -7.61 2.93
C THR A 411 21.95 -9.13 2.99
N GLN A 412 22.91 -9.86 2.41
CA GLN A 412 22.98 -11.33 2.51
C GLN A 412 23.18 -11.83 3.96
N ASN A 413 23.96 -11.11 4.77
CA ASN A 413 24.17 -11.45 6.19
C ASN A 413 22.96 -11.08 7.07
N LEU A 414 22.26 -9.97 6.78
CA LEU A 414 21.01 -9.60 7.47
C LEU A 414 19.84 -10.53 7.12
N ILE A 415 19.71 -10.94 5.85
CA ILE A 415 18.72 -11.94 5.41
C ILE A 415 18.90 -13.25 6.18
N LYS A 416 20.15 -13.66 6.46
CA LYS A 416 20.44 -14.84 7.27
C LYS A 416 19.92 -14.76 8.72
N ASN A 417 19.88 -13.57 9.31
CA ASN A 417 19.38 -13.34 10.67
C ASN A 417 17.86 -13.06 10.74
N ILE A 418 17.25 -12.61 9.63
CA ILE A 418 15.81 -12.36 9.48
C ILE A 418 14.99 -13.65 9.25
N ASN A 419 15.64 -14.74 8.81
CA ASN A 419 15.03 -15.99 8.38
C ASN A 419 14.28 -16.84 9.44
N ASN A 420 13.92 -16.29 10.60
CA ASN A 420 13.12 -17.00 11.59
C ASN A 420 11.61 -17.03 11.29
N LYS A 421 11.12 -16.34 10.25
CA LYS A 421 9.71 -16.42 9.83
C LYS A 421 9.56 -17.16 8.52
N THR A 422 8.97 -18.34 8.61
CA THR A 422 8.67 -19.20 7.45
C THR A 422 7.37 -18.82 6.74
N ALA A 423 6.48 -18.04 7.37
CA ALA A 423 5.14 -17.73 6.86
C ALA A 423 4.65 -16.31 7.28
N PRO A 424 3.83 -15.64 6.46
CA PRO A 424 3.13 -14.41 6.83
C PRO A 424 1.96 -14.70 7.78
N THR A 425 1.52 -13.69 8.53
CA THR A 425 0.27 -13.77 9.30
C THR A 425 -0.94 -13.57 8.38
N PHE A 426 -2.10 -14.12 8.77
CA PHE A 426 -3.36 -13.84 8.08
C PHE A 426 -3.65 -12.34 8.01
N GLU A 427 -3.40 -11.61 9.09
CA GLU A 427 -3.65 -10.17 9.17
C GLU A 427 -2.79 -9.38 8.17
N TYR A 428 -1.50 -9.73 8.02
CA TYR A 428 -0.62 -9.11 7.03
C TYR A 428 -1.16 -9.29 5.60
N GLU A 429 -1.48 -10.52 5.20
CA GLU A 429 -1.99 -10.80 3.86
C GLU A 429 -3.38 -10.19 3.63
N SER A 430 -4.23 -10.19 4.65
CA SER A 430 -5.54 -9.55 4.60
C SER A 430 -5.42 -8.06 4.33
N ILE A 431 -4.59 -7.35 5.10
CA ILE A 431 -4.39 -5.90 4.93
C ILE A 431 -3.74 -5.61 3.58
N ARG A 432 -2.72 -6.39 3.17
CA ARG A 432 -2.03 -6.19 1.89
C ARG A 432 -3.00 -6.24 0.72
N ARG A 433 -3.88 -7.25 0.71
CA ARG A 433 -4.97 -7.40 -0.27
C ARG A 433 -6.00 -6.29 -0.18
N LYS A 434 -6.43 -5.96 1.04
CA LYS A 434 -7.43 -4.91 1.29
C LYS A 434 -6.97 -3.54 0.79
N VAL A 435 -5.69 -3.17 0.98
CA VAL A 435 -5.16 -1.90 0.46
C VAL A 435 -5.31 -1.82 -1.06
N THR A 436 -5.01 -2.91 -1.78
CA THR A 436 -5.21 -2.97 -3.24
C THR A 436 -6.69 -2.82 -3.62
N ASP A 437 -7.58 -3.49 -2.91
CA ASP A 437 -9.03 -3.41 -3.16
C ASP A 437 -9.58 -2.00 -2.86
N ASP A 438 -9.15 -1.38 -1.77
CA ASP A 438 -9.56 -0.03 -1.38
C ASP A 438 -9.05 1.04 -2.37
N ILE A 439 -7.84 0.89 -2.92
CA ILE A 439 -7.34 1.75 -4.01
C ILE A 439 -8.24 1.62 -5.25
N GLN A 440 -8.67 0.39 -5.56
CA GLN A 440 -9.53 0.11 -6.71
C GLN A 440 -10.94 0.68 -6.53
N GLU A 441 -11.52 0.57 -5.33
CA GLU A 441 -12.82 1.15 -4.99
C GLU A 441 -12.77 2.69 -4.94
N LEU A 442 -11.67 3.28 -4.44
CA LEU A 442 -11.46 4.72 -4.48
C LEU A 442 -11.44 5.24 -5.92
N TRP A 443 -10.72 4.55 -6.81
CA TRP A 443 -10.72 4.89 -8.23
C TRP A 443 -12.12 4.79 -8.85
N TYR A 444 -12.88 3.73 -8.54
CA TYR A 444 -14.26 3.59 -9.02
C TYR A 444 -15.14 4.74 -8.58
N PHE A 445 -15.05 5.13 -7.30
CA PHE A 445 -15.77 6.28 -6.78
C PHE A 445 -15.39 7.58 -7.49
N ILE A 446 -14.09 7.89 -7.59
CA ILE A 446 -13.62 9.13 -8.22
C ILE A 446 -13.99 9.14 -9.71
N ASN A 447 -13.74 8.06 -10.44
CA ASN A 447 -14.00 7.99 -11.87
C ASN A 447 -15.50 8.14 -12.19
N SER A 448 -16.37 7.43 -11.44
CA SER A 448 -17.82 7.54 -11.62
C SER A 448 -18.32 8.94 -11.29
N THR A 449 -17.91 9.50 -10.15
CA THR A 449 -18.35 10.83 -9.69
C THR A 449 -17.87 11.92 -10.64
N MET A 450 -16.63 11.86 -11.12
CA MET A 450 -16.08 12.82 -12.08
C MET A 450 -16.76 12.70 -13.45
N THR A 451 -17.11 11.49 -13.88
CA THR A 451 -17.86 11.27 -15.13
C THR A 451 -19.28 11.83 -15.04
N GLU A 452 -19.95 11.65 -13.91
CA GLU A 452 -21.26 12.24 -13.63
C GLU A 452 -21.18 13.77 -13.56
N LEU A 453 -20.15 14.32 -12.90
CA LEU A 453 -19.93 15.75 -12.85
C LEU A 453 -19.69 16.32 -14.25
N LYS A 454 -18.91 15.62 -15.08
CA LYS A 454 -18.64 15.99 -16.47
C LYS A 454 -19.92 16.06 -17.31
N SER A 455 -20.86 15.13 -17.12
CA SER A 455 -22.14 15.16 -17.87
C SER A 455 -23.07 16.29 -17.42
N LYS A 456 -22.92 16.79 -16.19
CA LYS A 456 -23.70 17.90 -15.62
C LYS A 456 -23.13 19.29 -15.93
N ILE A 457 -21.85 19.39 -16.32
CA ILE A 457 -21.23 20.68 -16.68
C ILE A 457 -21.66 21.09 -18.09
N ILE A 458 -22.57 22.06 -18.17
CA ILE A 458 -23.00 22.68 -19.44
C ILE A 458 -22.42 24.10 -19.51
N GLY A 459 -21.70 24.42 -20.60
CA GLY A 459 -21.25 25.80 -20.90
C GLY A 459 -20.07 26.34 -20.08
N ASN A 460 -19.49 25.58 -19.14
CA ASN A 460 -18.31 26.00 -18.38
C ASN A 460 -17.05 25.23 -18.81
N ALA A 461 -16.38 25.76 -19.85
CA ALA A 461 -15.18 25.16 -20.43
C ALA A 461 -14.02 25.05 -19.42
N SER A 462 -13.87 26.02 -18.52
CA SER A 462 -12.80 26.05 -17.51
C SER A 462 -12.93 24.91 -16.50
N THR A 463 -14.13 24.66 -15.97
CA THR A 463 -14.38 23.53 -15.06
C THR A 463 -14.23 22.19 -15.78
N LEU A 464 -14.67 22.10 -17.04
CA LEU A 464 -14.52 20.90 -17.86
C LEU A 464 -13.03 20.54 -18.09
N LEU A 465 -12.19 21.55 -18.34
CA LEU A 465 -10.74 21.37 -18.47
C LEU A 465 -10.11 20.82 -17.18
N ILE A 466 -10.52 21.35 -16.01
CA ILE A 466 -10.03 20.86 -14.70
C ILE A 466 -10.43 19.38 -14.50
N VAL A 467 -11.69 19.02 -14.73
CA VAL A 467 -12.17 17.63 -14.59
C VAL A 467 -11.41 16.70 -15.53
N ASN A 468 -11.20 17.11 -16.79
CA ASN A 468 -10.42 16.33 -17.75
C ASN A 468 -8.94 16.19 -17.36
N LYS A 469 -8.37 17.12 -16.59
CA LYS A 469 -7.00 17.02 -16.05
C LYS A 469 -6.90 16.05 -14.86
N ILE A 470 -7.94 15.98 -14.00
CA ILE A 470 -7.90 15.18 -12.76
C ILE A 470 -7.92 13.67 -13.06
N ILE A 471 -8.81 13.21 -13.93
CA ILE A 471 -9.03 11.76 -14.17
C ILE A 471 -7.73 11.04 -14.58
N PRO A 472 -6.95 11.51 -15.58
CA PRO A 472 -5.71 10.85 -15.99
C PRO A 472 -4.67 10.78 -14.86
N ILE A 473 -4.52 11.86 -14.08
CA ILE A 473 -3.56 11.95 -12.97
C ILE A 473 -3.94 10.98 -11.85
N VAL A 474 -5.21 10.95 -11.43
CA VAL A 474 -5.67 10.01 -10.41
C VAL A 474 -5.53 8.56 -10.89
N SER A 475 -5.78 8.31 -12.18
CA SER A 475 -5.56 6.99 -12.80
C SER A 475 -4.09 6.58 -12.72
N GLU A 476 -3.15 7.51 -12.91
CA GLU A 476 -1.72 7.27 -12.78
C GLU A 476 -1.31 6.98 -11.33
N TYR A 477 -1.80 7.76 -10.36
CA TYR A 477 -1.61 7.46 -8.95
C TYR A 477 -2.13 6.07 -8.58
N LYS A 478 -3.34 5.71 -9.03
CA LYS A 478 -3.91 4.37 -8.84
C LYS A 478 -2.96 3.29 -9.36
N ARG A 479 -2.48 3.43 -10.60
CA ARG A 479 -1.55 2.44 -11.19
C ARG A 479 -0.25 2.34 -10.39
N ALA A 480 0.35 3.47 -10.01
CA ALA A 480 1.58 3.49 -9.21
C ALA A 480 1.39 2.80 -7.85
N LEU A 481 0.28 3.07 -7.15
CA LEU A 481 -0.03 2.48 -5.85
C LEU A 481 -0.27 0.96 -5.94
N VAL A 482 -1.07 0.51 -6.93
CA VAL A 482 -1.29 -0.93 -7.16
C VAL A 482 0.02 -1.63 -7.50
N ASN A 483 0.85 -1.01 -8.35
CA ASN A 483 2.16 -1.53 -8.72
C ASN A 483 3.09 -1.71 -7.49
N ASN A 484 3.10 -0.73 -6.59
CA ASN A 484 3.86 -0.82 -5.34
C ASN A 484 3.38 -1.99 -4.46
N MET A 485 2.07 -2.24 -4.40
CA MET A 485 1.50 -3.35 -3.62
C MET A 485 1.77 -4.73 -4.26
N GLU A 486 1.83 -4.82 -5.58
CA GLU A 486 2.26 -6.02 -6.30
C GLU A 486 3.75 -6.30 -6.05
N LYS A 487 4.60 -5.28 -6.19
CA LYS A 487 6.03 -5.38 -5.90
C LYS A 487 6.31 -5.73 -4.44
N LEU A 488 5.51 -5.23 -3.49
CA LEU A 488 5.61 -5.60 -2.08
C LEU A 488 5.48 -7.12 -1.90
N ALA A 489 4.53 -7.76 -2.59
CA ALA A 489 4.37 -9.22 -2.53
C ALA A 489 5.57 -9.99 -3.11
N GLU A 490 6.35 -9.38 -4.00
CA GLU A 490 7.57 -9.98 -4.55
C GLU A 490 8.76 -9.88 -3.58
N VAL A 491 8.88 -8.76 -2.86
CA VAL A 491 10.06 -8.43 -2.04
C VAL A 491 9.87 -8.65 -0.54
N ASP A 492 8.68 -9.04 -0.08
CA ASP A 492 8.37 -9.28 1.33
C ASP A 492 8.85 -10.63 1.89
N ALA A 493 9.67 -11.36 1.13
CA ALA A 493 10.23 -12.66 1.47
C ALA A 493 9.23 -13.82 1.66
N PHE A 494 7.92 -13.61 1.43
CA PHE A 494 6.90 -14.66 1.58
C PHE A 494 6.56 -15.39 0.27
N ASN A 495 7.08 -14.96 -0.87
CA ASN A 495 6.72 -15.52 -2.18
C ASN A 495 6.99 -17.03 -2.30
N ASN A 496 8.12 -17.53 -1.78
CA ASN A 496 8.41 -18.96 -1.80
C ASN A 496 7.39 -19.75 -0.95
N TRP A 497 7.09 -19.25 0.25
CA TRP A 497 6.08 -19.86 1.12
C TRP A 497 4.73 -19.93 0.42
N ARG A 498 4.30 -18.85 -0.26
CA ARG A 498 3.04 -18.84 -1.00
C ARG A 498 2.98 -19.94 -2.07
N ASN A 499 4.01 -20.07 -2.90
CA ASN A 499 4.04 -21.10 -3.96
C ASN A 499 3.99 -22.53 -3.40
N VAL A 500 4.69 -22.79 -2.30
CA VAL A 500 4.66 -24.11 -1.64
C VAL A 500 3.29 -24.39 -1.03
N GLU A 501 2.73 -23.43 -0.30
CA GLU A 501 1.48 -23.59 0.43
C GLU A 501 0.27 -23.80 -0.49
N ILE A 502 0.15 -23.04 -1.60
CA ILE A 502 -0.95 -23.23 -2.55
C ILE A 502 -0.89 -24.60 -3.24
N THR A 503 0.33 -25.08 -3.50
CA THR A 503 0.57 -26.38 -4.11
C THR A 503 0.21 -27.51 -3.15
N ASP A 504 0.60 -27.39 -1.88
CA ASP A 504 0.24 -28.37 -0.85
C ASP A 504 -1.28 -28.45 -0.66
N LEU A 505 -1.97 -27.31 -0.53
CA LEU A 505 -3.42 -27.25 -0.43
C LEU A 505 -4.12 -27.89 -1.64
N SER A 506 -3.65 -27.61 -2.87
CA SER A 506 -4.18 -28.24 -4.07
C SER A 506 -3.95 -29.76 -4.04
N ASN A 507 -2.76 -30.22 -3.66
CA ASN A 507 -2.43 -31.64 -3.57
C ASN A 507 -3.30 -32.38 -2.57
N ILE A 508 -3.55 -31.80 -1.39
CA ILE A 508 -4.46 -32.35 -0.38
C ILE A 508 -5.84 -32.57 -1.01
N VAL A 509 -6.45 -31.53 -1.59
CA VAL A 509 -7.79 -31.63 -2.16
C VAL A 509 -7.85 -32.64 -3.32
N GLN A 510 -6.87 -32.64 -4.22
CA GLN A 510 -6.84 -33.57 -5.35
C GLN A 510 -6.66 -35.03 -4.89
N LYS A 511 -5.84 -35.29 -3.86
CA LYS A 511 -5.69 -36.63 -3.25
C LYS A 511 -7.02 -37.11 -2.64
N ARG A 512 -7.69 -36.24 -1.88
CA ARG A 512 -8.99 -36.57 -1.25
C ARG A 512 -10.08 -36.84 -2.29
N LEU A 513 -10.16 -36.03 -3.36
CA LEU A 513 -11.09 -36.27 -4.48
C LEU A 513 -10.79 -37.57 -5.20
N HIS A 514 -9.51 -37.87 -5.45
CA HIS A 514 -9.10 -39.13 -6.07
C HIS A 514 -9.50 -40.33 -5.20
N TYR A 515 -9.26 -40.26 -3.89
CA TYR A 515 -9.68 -41.31 -2.94
C TYR A 515 -11.20 -41.52 -2.94
N LEU A 516 -11.97 -40.43 -2.82
CA LEU A 516 -13.44 -40.46 -2.86
C LEU A 516 -14.00 -41.11 -4.12
N GLN A 517 -13.42 -40.76 -5.27
CA GLN A 517 -13.92 -41.23 -6.56
C GLN A 517 -13.44 -42.64 -6.91
N ASN A 518 -12.39 -43.16 -6.25
CA ASN A 518 -11.81 -44.47 -6.57
C ASN A 518 -11.89 -45.44 -5.38
N PRO A 519 -13.10 -45.83 -4.93
CA PRO A 519 -13.24 -46.76 -3.82
C PRO A 519 -12.61 -48.12 -4.15
N THR A 520 -12.04 -48.80 -3.15
CA THR A 520 -11.43 -50.14 -3.33
C THR A 520 -12.45 -51.18 -3.77
N ASN A 521 -13.72 -51.04 -3.36
CA ASN A 521 -14.82 -51.89 -3.80
C ASN A 521 -16.02 -51.02 -4.24
N CYS A 522 -16.18 -50.85 -5.55
CA CYS A 522 -17.28 -50.07 -6.12
C CYS A 522 -18.67 -50.61 -5.77
N GLN A 523 -18.85 -51.93 -5.60
CA GLN A 523 -20.15 -52.50 -5.25
C GLN A 523 -20.61 -52.08 -3.85
N LYS A 524 -19.67 -51.99 -2.89
CA LYS A 524 -19.96 -51.59 -1.51
C LYS A 524 -19.97 -50.07 -1.29
N ALA A 525 -19.38 -49.30 -2.20
CA ALA A 525 -19.32 -47.84 -2.08
C ALA A 525 -20.72 -47.20 -2.14
N LYS A 526 -20.94 -46.20 -1.29
CA LYS A 526 -22.11 -45.31 -1.39
C LYS A 526 -21.96 -44.42 -2.62
N LYS A 527 -23.04 -44.27 -3.39
CA LYS A 527 -23.02 -43.58 -4.69
C LYS A 527 -24.00 -42.41 -4.69
N LEU A 528 -23.59 -41.30 -5.26
CA LEU A 528 -24.46 -40.18 -5.61
C LEU A 528 -24.55 -40.12 -7.13
N ILE A 529 -25.76 -40.29 -7.66
CA ILE A 529 -26.02 -40.35 -9.09
C ILE A 529 -26.48 -38.97 -9.55
N CYS A 530 -25.92 -38.49 -10.66
CA CYS A 530 -26.34 -37.24 -11.27
C CYS A 530 -26.35 -37.38 -12.81
N SER A 531 -27.18 -36.58 -13.46
CA SER A 531 -27.22 -36.47 -14.92
C SER A 531 -26.66 -35.13 -15.39
N ILE A 532 -26.04 -35.09 -16.58
CA ILE A 532 -25.63 -33.84 -17.25
C ILE A 532 -26.64 -33.40 -18.32
N THR A 533 -27.69 -34.18 -18.57
CA THR A 533 -28.65 -33.97 -19.68
C THR A 533 -29.70 -32.90 -19.38
N HIS A 534 -29.42 -31.97 -18.47
CA HIS A 534 -30.32 -30.89 -18.09
C HIS A 534 -30.52 -29.88 -19.23
N THR A 535 -31.72 -29.31 -19.31
CA THR A 535 -32.10 -28.32 -20.33
C THR A 535 -31.54 -26.93 -19.99
N CYS A 536 -30.22 -26.78 -20.09
CA CYS A 536 -29.54 -25.48 -20.05
C CYS A 536 -28.22 -25.53 -20.83
N GLY A 537 -27.57 -24.37 -21.01
CA GLY A 537 -26.30 -24.28 -21.74
C GLY A 537 -25.11 -24.99 -21.06
N PHE A 538 -24.04 -25.23 -21.82
CA PHE A 538 -22.84 -25.96 -21.39
C PHE A 538 -22.29 -25.48 -20.04
N GLY A 539 -22.04 -24.17 -19.88
CA GLY A 539 -21.52 -23.62 -18.63
C GLY A 539 -22.44 -23.86 -17.43
N CYS A 540 -23.77 -23.87 -17.64
CA CYS A 540 -24.74 -24.18 -16.59
C CYS A 540 -24.66 -25.67 -16.19
N GLN A 541 -24.60 -26.58 -17.15
CA GLN A 541 -24.44 -28.02 -16.91
C GLN A 541 -23.15 -28.34 -16.14
N ILE A 542 -22.03 -27.69 -16.49
CA ILE A 542 -20.77 -27.84 -15.75
C ILE A 542 -20.88 -27.28 -14.32
N ASN A 543 -21.55 -26.15 -14.12
CA ASN A 543 -21.76 -25.61 -12.78
C ASN A 543 -22.60 -26.56 -11.90
N HIS A 544 -23.64 -27.20 -12.44
CA HIS A 544 -24.37 -28.24 -11.72
C HIS A 544 -23.45 -29.38 -11.30
N LEU A 545 -22.60 -29.87 -12.22
CA LEU A 545 -21.67 -30.96 -11.93
C LEU A 545 -20.66 -30.61 -10.82
N VAL A 546 -20.18 -29.36 -10.77
CA VAL A 546 -19.34 -28.86 -9.66
C VAL A 546 -20.08 -28.94 -8.33
N VAL A 547 -21.34 -28.48 -8.28
CA VAL A 547 -22.15 -28.57 -7.06
C VAL A 547 -22.37 -30.02 -6.64
N TYR A 548 -22.67 -30.91 -7.59
CA TYR A 548 -22.85 -32.34 -7.31
C TYR A 548 -21.60 -32.98 -6.72
N MET A 549 -20.42 -32.66 -7.25
CA MET A 549 -19.15 -33.16 -6.73
C MET A 549 -18.85 -32.63 -5.31
N ILE A 550 -19.21 -31.37 -5.01
CA ILE A 550 -19.07 -30.82 -3.66
C ILE A 550 -19.99 -31.54 -2.66
N ILE A 551 -21.25 -31.78 -3.04
CA ILE A 551 -22.20 -32.53 -2.21
C ILE A 551 -21.69 -33.96 -1.98
N ALA A 552 -21.24 -34.62 -3.05
CA ALA A 552 -20.67 -35.97 -3.00
C ALA A 552 -19.45 -36.05 -2.05
N TYR A 553 -18.58 -35.03 -2.11
CA TYR A 553 -17.45 -34.89 -1.20
C TYR A 553 -17.90 -34.70 0.25
N GLY A 554 -18.86 -33.82 0.51
CA GLY A 554 -19.42 -33.62 1.85
C GLY A 554 -20.07 -34.88 2.43
N MET A 555 -20.73 -35.68 1.60
CA MET A 555 -21.44 -36.89 2.02
C MET A 555 -20.57 -38.16 2.04
N LYS A 556 -19.29 -38.09 1.65
CA LYS A 556 -18.41 -39.25 1.46
C LYS A 556 -18.98 -40.30 0.49
N THR A 557 -19.61 -39.85 -0.58
CA THR A 557 -20.21 -40.71 -1.61
C THR A 557 -19.49 -40.56 -2.94
N THR A 558 -19.20 -41.66 -3.64
CA THR A 558 -18.62 -41.63 -4.99
C THR A 558 -19.64 -41.05 -5.96
N LEU A 559 -19.22 -40.12 -6.83
CA LEU A 559 -20.12 -39.46 -7.78
C LEU A 559 -20.19 -40.27 -9.08
N ILE A 560 -21.39 -40.67 -9.48
CA ILE A 560 -21.63 -41.38 -10.74
C ILE A 560 -22.33 -40.43 -11.71
N LEU A 561 -21.66 -40.14 -12.82
CA LEU A 561 -22.17 -39.25 -13.87
C LEU A 561 -22.86 -40.05 -14.98
N GLN A 562 -24.15 -39.78 -15.18
CA GLN A 562 -24.91 -40.25 -16.33
C GLN A 562 -24.81 -39.21 -17.46
N SER A 563 -24.06 -39.55 -18.51
CA SER A 563 -23.79 -38.61 -19.62
C SER A 563 -24.23 -39.09 -20.99
N LYS A 564 -24.79 -40.29 -21.14
CA LYS A 564 -25.29 -40.77 -22.44
C LYS A 564 -26.51 -39.94 -22.85
N GLY A 565 -26.61 -39.60 -24.14
CA GLY A 565 -27.68 -38.72 -24.63
C GLY A 565 -27.49 -37.25 -24.26
N TRP A 566 -26.26 -36.85 -23.90
CA TRP A 566 -25.94 -35.46 -23.64
C TRP A 566 -26.07 -34.61 -24.91
N SER A 567 -26.74 -33.47 -24.78
CA SER A 567 -27.13 -32.61 -25.89
C SER A 567 -25.95 -32.01 -26.67
N TYR A 568 -24.78 -31.86 -26.03
CA TYR A 568 -23.56 -31.38 -26.69
C TYR A 568 -22.71 -32.51 -27.31
N HIS A 569 -22.85 -33.75 -26.82
CA HIS A 569 -22.09 -34.90 -27.33
C HIS A 569 -22.83 -36.20 -26.96
N SER A 570 -23.51 -36.82 -27.92
CA SER A 570 -24.43 -37.95 -27.67
C SER A 570 -23.76 -39.16 -26.99
N ASN A 571 -22.49 -39.41 -27.29
CA ASN A 571 -21.70 -40.49 -26.69
C ASN A 571 -21.33 -40.21 -25.21
N GLY A 572 -21.48 -38.96 -24.77
CA GLY A 572 -21.32 -38.53 -23.39
C GLY A 572 -19.95 -37.97 -23.03
N TRP A 573 -19.74 -37.79 -21.72
CA TRP A 573 -18.60 -37.11 -21.12
C TRP A 573 -17.26 -37.74 -21.45
N ASN A 574 -17.18 -39.07 -21.39
CA ASN A 574 -15.94 -39.83 -21.49
C ASN A 574 -15.29 -39.74 -22.88
N ASP A 575 -16.05 -39.34 -23.90
CA ASP A 575 -15.53 -39.10 -25.23
C ASP A 575 -14.74 -37.79 -25.31
N ILE A 576 -14.86 -36.87 -24.36
CA ILE A 576 -14.22 -35.53 -24.40
C ILE A 576 -13.26 -35.35 -23.21
N PHE A 577 -13.69 -35.81 -22.04
CA PHE A 577 -12.94 -35.74 -20.78
C PHE A 577 -12.69 -37.14 -20.23
N MET A 578 -11.71 -37.28 -19.35
CA MET A 578 -11.47 -38.52 -18.62
C MET A 578 -12.66 -38.81 -17.68
N PRO A 579 -12.96 -40.09 -17.39
CA PRO A 579 -14.00 -40.44 -16.44
C PRO A 579 -13.66 -39.88 -15.04
N LEU A 580 -14.70 -39.57 -14.27
CA LEU A 580 -14.54 -39.03 -12.91
C LEU A 580 -13.90 -40.04 -11.95
N SER A 581 -14.08 -41.33 -12.21
CA SER A 581 -13.53 -42.47 -11.50
C SER A 581 -12.86 -43.44 -12.48
N ASN A 582 -11.73 -44.03 -12.07
CA ASN A 582 -11.05 -45.06 -12.84
C ASN A 582 -11.63 -46.46 -12.59
N ASN A 583 -12.27 -46.70 -11.44
CA ASN A 583 -12.70 -48.04 -11.02
C ASN A 583 -14.18 -48.15 -10.59
N CYS A 584 -14.92 -47.04 -10.54
CA CYS A 584 -16.31 -47.01 -10.11
C CYS A 584 -17.16 -46.02 -10.92
N THR A 585 -17.70 -46.50 -12.04
CA THR A 585 -18.43 -45.67 -13.02
C THR A 585 -19.88 -46.10 -13.25
N THR A 586 -20.35 -47.17 -12.60
CA THR A 586 -21.68 -47.75 -12.83
C THR A 586 -22.42 -48.01 -11.52
N VAL A 587 -23.74 -48.06 -11.61
CA VAL A 587 -24.66 -48.43 -10.53
C VAL A 587 -25.27 -49.78 -10.89
N ASN A 588 -24.68 -50.86 -10.39
CA ASN A 588 -25.17 -52.21 -10.66
C ASN A 588 -25.65 -52.85 -9.36
N ASN A 589 -26.83 -53.49 -9.40
CA ASN A 589 -27.39 -54.34 -8.33
C ASN A 589 -27.64 -53.63 -6.97
N VAL A 590 -28.08 -52.36 -7.00
CA VAL A 590 -28.39 -51.57 -5.80
C VAL A 590 -29.68 -50.77 -6.02
N SER A 591 -30.56 -50.71 -5.01
CA SER A 591 -31.75 -49.85 -5.03
C SER A 591 -31.32 -48.37 -5.04
N ILE A 592 -31.96 -47.60 -5.93
CA ILE A 592 -31.72 -46.16 -6.05
C ILE A 592 -32.81 -45.45 -5.27
N ASP A 593 -32.41 -44.70 -4.25
CA ASP A 593 -33.32 -43.84 -3.48
C ASP A 593 -33.26 -42.42 -4.05
N GLU A 594 -34.36 -41.69 -4.02
CA GLU A 594 -34.38 -40.27 -4.39
C GLU A 594 -33.83 -39.39 -3.26
N TRP A 595 -33.31 -38.21 -3.60
CA TRP A 595 -32.85 -37.22 -2.61
C TRP A 595 -33.94 -36.90 -1.57
N PRO A 596 -33.62 -36.78 -0.27
CA PRO A 596 -32.28 -36.85 0.36
C PRO A 596 -31.81 -38.26 0.74
N GLY A 597 -32.61 -39.30 0.45
CA GLY A 597 -32.35 -40.67 0.88
C GLY A 597 -32.41 -40.85 2.41
N THR A 598 -31.87 -41.98 2.87
CA THR A 598 -31.75 -42.39 4.28
C THR A 598 -30.28 -42.69 4.62
N PRO A 599 -29.88 -42.77 5.91
CA PRO A 599 -28.52 -43.16 6.29
C PRO A 599 -28.06 -44.51 5.70
N GLU A 600 -29.01 -45.42 5.44
CA GLU A 600 -28.82 -46.75 4.89
C GLU A 600 -28.73 -46.76 3.35
N SER A 601 -29.13 -45.67 2.69
CA SER A 601 -29.13 -45.54 1.23
C SER A 601 -27.74 -45.77 0.65
N LYS A 602 -27.66 -46.73 -0.28
CA LYS A 602 -26.42 -47.11 -0.97
C LYS A 602 -26.21 -46.35 -2.28
N ALA A 603 -27.29 -45.94 -2.92
CA ALA A 603 -27.28 -45.11 -4.12
C ALA A 603 -28.39 -44.06 -4.02
N ILE A 604 -28.04 -42.79 -4.17
CA ILE A 604 -28.98 -41.67 -4.10
C ILE A 604 -28.99 -40.96 -5.45
N ASN A 605 -30.17 -40.78 -6.04
CA ASN A 605 -30.36 -39.95 -7.22
C ASN A 605 -30.50 -38.48 -6.80
N LEU A 606 -29.61 -37.63 -7.28
CA LEU A 606 -29.61 -36.20 -6.98
C LEU A 606 -30.33 -35.45 -8.12
N PRO A 607 -31.38 -34.66 -7.82
CA PRO A 607 -32.06 -33.87 -8.83
C PRO A 607 -31.20 -32.68 -9.30
N VAL A 608 -31.72 -31.91 -10.27
CA VAL A 608 -31.13 -30.63 -10.66
C VAL A 608 -30.90 -29.76 -9.42
N THR A 609 -29.81 -28.99 -9.39
CA THR A 609 -29.49 -28.20 -8.18
C THR A 609 -30.61 -27.26 -7.75
N THR A 610 -31.51 -26.85 -8.64
CA THR A 610 -32.68 -26.01 -8.31
C THR A 610 -33.75 -26.72 -7.49
N ASP A 611 -33.77 -28.05 -7.52
CA ASP A 611 -34.84 -28.89 -6.96
C ASP A 611 -34.32 -29.72 -5.77
N VAL A 612 -33.10 -29.45 -5.31
CA VAL A 612 -32.50 -30.11 -4.14
C VAL A 612 -33.16 -29.59 -2.86
N ASP A 613 -34.15 -30.33 -2.37
CA ASP A 613 -34.88 -30.06 -1.13
C ASP A 613 -34.97 -31.35 -0.26
N PRO A 614 -34.55 -31.35 1.02
CA PRO A 614 -33.94 -30.26 1.76
C PRO A 614 -32.59 -29.85 1.17
N ARG A 615 -32.28 -28.55 1.26
CA ARG A 615 -31.03 -28.00 0.73
C ARG A 615 -29.82 -28.58 1.46
N SER A 616 -28.85 -29.09 0.70
CA SER A 616 -27.61 -29.62 1.27
C SER A 616 -26.82 -28.55 2.02
N GLN A 617 -26.30 -28.91 3.20
CA GLN A 617 -25.40 -28.01 3.94
C GLN A 617 -24.11 -27.72 3.18
N TYR A 618 -23.67 -28.58 2.25
CA TYR A 618 -22.41 -28.44 1.52
C TYR A 618 -22.48 -27.52 0.29
N MET A 619 -23.60 -26.82 0.07
CA MET A 619 -23.73 -25.90 -1.05
C MET A 619 -22.64 -24.81 -1.05
N PRO A 620 -22.12 -24.40 -2.23
CA PRO A 620 -21.31 -23.18 -2.35
C PRO A 620 -22.03 -21.97 -1.73
N LEU A 621 -21.40 -20.89 -1.31
CA LEU A 621 -19.98 -20.57 -1.33
C LEU A 621 -19.23 -21.13 -0.09
N ALA A 622 -19.75 -22.18 0.54
CA ALA A 622 -19.12 -22.80 1.69
C ALA A 622 -17.72 -23.33 1.37
N VAL A 623 -16.82 -23.24 2.35
CA VAL A 623 -15.45 -23.76 2.28
C VAL A 623 -15.16 -24.75 3.43
N PRO A 624 -14.27 -25.74 3.22
CA PRO A 624 -13.86 -26.67 4.27
C PRO A 624 -13.20 -26.00 5.47
N GLU A 625 -13.72 -26.29 6.67
CA GLU A 625 -13.21 -25.79 7.96
C GLU A 625 -11.72 -26.11 8.18
N ASP A 626 -11.25 -27.28 7.77
CA ASP A 626 -9.85 -27.68 7.96
C ASP A 626 -8.86 -26.92 7.06
N LEU A 627 -9.35 -26.36 5.94
CA LEU A 627 -8.50 -25.67 4.96
C LEU A 627 -8.61 -24.14 5.05
N VAL A 628 -9.69 -23.60 5.62
CA VAL A 628 -10.03 -22.17 5.50
C VAL A 628 -8.98 -21.24 6.10
N ASN A 629 -8.38 -21.56 7.24
CA ASN A 629 -7.38 -20.70 7.88
C ASN A 629 -6.11 -20.56 7.03
N ARG A 630 -5.69 -21.68 6.42
CA ARG A 630 -4.57 -21.72 5.48
C ARG A 630 -4.92 -20.96 4.19
N LEU A 631 -6.09 -21.24 3.62
CA LEU A 631 -6.57 -20.61 2.39
C LEU A 631 -6.80 -19.11 2.49
N LYS A 632 -7.43 -18.62 3.57
CA LYS A 632 -7.65 -17.19 3.82
C LYS A 632 -6.34 -16.41 3.90
N THR A 633 -5.25 -17.05 4.32
CA THR A 633 -3.92 -16.40 4.34
C THR A 633 -3.41 -16.18 2.92
N ILE A 634 -3.62 -17.12 2.00
CA ILE A 634 -2.97 -17.09 0.69
C ILE A 634 -3.85 -16.63 -0.48
N HIS A 635 -5.16 -16.82 -0.42
CA HIS A 635 -6.07 -16.62 -1.55
C HIS A 635 -7.16 -15.59 -1.23
N GLY A 636 -7.34 -14.59 -2.08
CA GLY A 636 -8.31 -13.50 -1.87
C GLY A 636 -9.78 -13.91 -1.99
N ASN A 637 -10.07 -15.07 -2.59
CA ASN A 637 -11.42 -15.64 -2.68
C ASN A 637 -11.40 -17.16 -2.41
N PRO A 638 -11.47 -17.60 -1.14
CA PRO A 638 -11.38 -19.03 -0.79
C PRO A 638 -12.47 -19.90 -1.44
N SER A 639 -13.68 -19.37 -1.61
CA SER A 639 -14.81 -20.10 -2.20
C SER A 639 -14.58 -20.38 -3.70
N ALA A 640 -14.08 -19.40 -4.45
CA ALA A 640 -13.71 -19.60 -5.85
C ALA A 640 -12.55 -20.59 -5.99
N TRP A 641 -11.55 -20.54 -5.11
CA TRP A 641 -10.46 -21.53 -5.11
C TRP A 641 -10.97 -22.94 -4.83
N TRP A 642 -11.83 -23.12 -3.82
CA TRP A 642 -12.41 -24.42 -3.48
C TRP A 642 -13.16 -25.02 -4.67
N MET A 643 -14.07 -24.26 -5.28
CA MET A 643 -14.77 -24.67 -6.50
C MET A 643 -13.79 -24.89 -7.67
N GLY A 644 -12.71 -24.11 -7.74
CA GLY A 644 -11.59 -24.24 -8.65
C GLY A 644 -10.91 -25.62 -8.58
N GLN A 645 -10.69 -26.15 -7.38
CA GLN A 645 -10.12 -27.50 -7.19
C GLN A 645 -11.07 -28.60 -7.64
N ILE A 646 -12.37 -28.41 -7.42
CA ILE A 646 -13.40 -29.35 -7.88
C ILE A 646 -13.40 -29.41 -9.41
N ILE A 647 -13.41 -28.26 -10.08
CA ILE A 647 -13.35 -28.23 -11.54
C ILE A 647 -12.01 -28.77 -12.06
N LYS A 648 -10.88 -28.49 -11.41
CA LYS A 648 -9.57 -29.06 -11.77
C LYS A 648 -9.59 -30.60 -11.82
N TYR A 649 -10.24 -31.24 -10.85
CA TYR A 649 -10.35 -32.69 -10.82
C TYR A 649 -11.18 -33.26 -11.98
N MET A 650 -12.24 -32.55 -12.37
CA MET A 650 -13.16 -33.00 -13.43
C MET A 650 -12.66 -32.62 -14.83
N TRP A 651 -12.04 -31.45 -14.99
CA TRP A 651 -11.62 -30.85 -16.26
C TRP A 651 -10.32 -31.48 -16.81
N LYS A 652 -10.31 -32.80 -16.94
CA LYS A 652 -9.18 -33.60 -17.44
C LYS A 652 -9.50 -34.02 -18.88
N PRO A 653 -9.06 -33.27 -19.91
CA PRO A 653 -9.39 -33.59 -21.30
C PRO A 653 -8.76 -34.91 -21.76
N GLN A 654 -9.44 -35.61 -22.67
CA GLN A 654 -8.89 -36.75 -23.39
C GLN A 654 -7.73 -36.33 -24.31
N ASN A 655 -6.91 -37.28 -24.75
CA ASN A 655 -5.70 -36.98 -25.54
C ASN A 655 -6.02 -36.19 -26.83
N PHE A 656 -7.04 -36.60 -27.59
CA PHE A 656 -7.42 -35.88 -28.81
C PHE A 656 -7.92 -34.45 -28.52
N THR A 657 -8.63 -34.23 -27.40
CA THR A 657 -9.08 -32.90 -26.98
C THR A 657 -7.88 -32.01 -26.61
N LYS A 658 -6.88 -32.56 -25.91
CA LYS A 658 -5.62 -31.86 -25.64
C LYS A 658 -4.89 -31.48 -26.94
N THR A 659 -4.81 -32.41 -27.88
CA THR A 659 -4.19 -32.17 -29.19
C THR A 659 -4.93 -31.09 -29.97
N TYR A 660 -6.27 -31.13 -29.96
CA TYR A 660 -7.11 -30.10 -30.58
C TYR A 660 -6.82 -28.72 -30.01
N ILE A 661 -6.87 -28.57 -28.68
CA ILE A 661 -6.57 -27.32 -27.99
C ILE A 661 -5.16 -26.84 -28.34
N THR A 662 -4.15 -27.71 -28.24
CA THR A 662 -2.75 -27.36 -28.48
C THR A 662 -2.50 -26.91 -29.92
N ASN A 663 -3.07 -27.61 -30.91
CA ASN A 663 -2.92 -27.25 -32.31
C ASN A 663 -3.60 -25.93 -32.61
N LYS A 664 -4.81 -25.71 -32.09
CA LYS A 664 -5.58 -24.49 -32.30
C LYS A 664 -4.96 -23.27 -31.61
N THR A 665 -4.39 -23.43 -30.42
CA THR A 665 -3.61 -22.36 -29.76
C THR A 665 -2.42 -21.92 -30.61
N LYS A 666 -1.71 -22.88 -31.22
CA LYS A 666 -0.57 -22.60 -32.12
C LYS A 666 -1.03 -21.93 -33.41
N GLU A 667 -2.13 -22.39 -34.01
CA GLU A 667 -2.71 -21.81 -35.22
C GLU A 667 -3.09 -20.34 -35.02
N LEU A 668 -3.69 -20.00 -33.88
CA LEU A 668 -4.07 -18.63 -33.55
C LEU A 668 -2.90 -17.74 -33.09
N GLY A 669 -1.69 -18.30 -32.93
CA GLY A 669 -0.52 -17.55 -32.50
C GLY A 669 -0.69 -16.86 -31.14
N ILE A 670 -1.38 -17.51 -30.19
CA ILE A 670 -1.67 -16.90 -28.89
C ILE A 670 -0.37 -16.79 -28.08
N GLU A 671 0.04 -15.56 -27.82
CA GLU A 671 1.23 -15.22 -27.03
C GLU A 671 0.87 -14.33 -25.84
N SER A 672 1.57 -14.55 -24.71
CA SER A 672 1.46 -13.67 -23.54
C SER A 672 2.28 -12.38 -23.72
N PRO A 673 1.88 -11.26 -23.10
CA PRO A 673 0.67 -11.09 -22.32
C PRO A 673 -0.58 -10.85 -23.20
N PHE A 674 -1.70 -11.50 -22.88
CA PHE A 674 -3.00 -11.27 -23.52
C PHE A 674 -4.14 -11.18 -22.49
N VAL A 675 -5.16 -10.40 -22.83
CA VAL A 675 -6.40 -10.27 -22.04
C VAL A 675 -7.49 -11.11 -22.69
N GLY A 676 -8.16 -11.95 -21.90
CA GLY A 676 -9.33 -12.70 -22.34
C GLY A 676 -10.60 -11.88 -22.12
N ILE A 677 -11.45 -11.77 -23.14
CA ILE A 677 -12.76 -11.13 -23.03
C ILE A 677 -13.84 -12.15 -23.38
N HIS A 678 -14.86 -12.26 -22.53
CA HIS A 678 -16.06 -13.03 -22.85
C HIS A 678 -17.29 -12.12 -22.93
N ILE A 679 -17.83 -11.97 -24.14
CA ILE A 679 -19.03 -11.16 -24.43
C ILE A 679 -20.16 -12.10 -24.83
N ARG A 680 -21.30 -12.02 -24.13
CA ARG A 680 -22.48 -12.83 -24.43
C ARG A 680 -23.66 -11.90 -24.72
N ARG A 681 -24.13 -11.85 -25.97
CA ARG A 681 -25.17 -10.91 -26.43
C ARG A 681 -26.50 -11.57 -26.81
N THR A 682 -26.58 -12.84 -27.21
CA THR A 682 -27.78 -13.31 -27.91
C THR A 682 -29.00 -13.59 -26.97
N ASP A 683 -29.20 -14.83 -26.57
CA ASP A 683 -30.29 -15.32 -25.71
C ASP A 683 -30.34 -14.62 -24.34
N LYS A 684 -29.17 -14.25 -23.82
CA LYS A 684 -29.01 -13.64 -22.50
C LYS A 684 -29.60 -12.24 -22.37
N LEU A 685 -29.64 -11.44 -23.44
CA LEU A 685 -30.21 -10.08 -23.40
C LEU A 685 -31.74 -10.06 -23.26
N ILE A 686 -32.39 -11.18 -23.57
CA ILE A 686 -33.86 -11.29 -23.54
C ILE A 686 -34.36 -11.64 -22.13
N ARG A 687 -33.57 -12.37 -21.32
CA ARG A 687 -34.06 -12.95 -20.05
C ARG A 687 -33.15 -12.79 -18.83
N GLU A 688 -31.83 -12.59 -19.00
CA GLU A 688 -30.88 -12.88 -17.92
C GLU A 688 -29.78 -11.81 -17.70
N ALA A 689 -29.49 -10.95 -18.68
CA ALA A 689 -28.43 -9.95 -18.61
C ALA A 689 -28.77 -8.65 -19.33
N LYS A 690 -28.08 -7.55 -18.98
CA LYS A 690 -28.18 -6.26 -19.66
C LYS A 690 -27.22 -6.20 -20.86
N TYR A 691 -27.54 -5.36 -21.83
CA TYR A 691 -26.61 -5.04 -22.91
C TYR A 691 -25.46 -4.22 -22.36
N HIS A 692 -24.24 -4.66 -22.67
CA HIS A 692 -23.01 -3.96 -22.35
C HIS A 692 -22.23 -3.70 -23.64
N ALA A 693 -21.82 -2.44 -23.82
CA ALA A 693 -21.06 -2.03 -24.99
C ALA A 693 -19.62 -2.57 -24.92
N ILE A 694 -18.95 -2.77 -26.05
CA ILE A 694 -17.59 -3.32 -26.06
C ILE A 694 -16.60 -2.40 -25.32
N GLU A 695 -16.88 -1.10 -25.33
CA GLU A 695 -16.13 -0.05 -24.64
C GLU A 695 -16.02 -0.31 -23.13
N GLU A 696 -17.05 -0.87 -22.50
CA GLU A 696 -17.01 -1.20 -21.07
C GLU A 696 -15.99 -2.30 -20.75
N TYR A 697 -15.87 -3.29 -21.65
CA TYR A 697 -14.87 -4.36 -21.53
C TYR A 697 -13.47 -3.82 -21.85
N MET A 698 -13.35 -3.06 -22.94
CA MET A 698 -12.07 -2.52 -23.39
C MET A 698 -11.50 -1.48 -22.43
N PHE A 699 -12.34 -0.75 -21.70
CA PHE A 699 -11.89 0.11 -20.61
C PHE A 699 -11.11 -0.69 -19.54
N LYS A 700 -11.59 -1.87 -19.15
CA LYS A 700 -10.87 -2.76 -18.19
C LYS A 700 -9.59 -3.33 -18.80
N VAL A 701 -9.59 -3.59 -20.11
CA VAL A 701 -8.39 -4.05 -20.85
C VAL A 701 -7.33 -2.95 -20.88
N ASP A 702 -7.72 -1.70 -21.14
CA ASP A 702 -6.84 -0.54 -21.07
C ASP A 702 -6.26 -0.38 -19.66
N GLU A 703 -7.10 -0.48 -18.61
CA GLU A 703 -6.64 -0.42 -17.22
C GLU A 703 -5.59 -1.48 -16.91
N TYR A 704 -5.76 -2.71 -17.42
CA TYR A 704 -4.78 -3.79 -17.26
C TYR A 704 -3.47 -3.47 -17.98
N TYR A 705 -3.49 -3.15 -19.28
CA TYR A 705 -2.27 -2.92 -20.05
C TYR A 705 -1.51 -1.68 -19.58
N ASN A 706 -2.20 -0.58 -19.30
CA ASN A 706 -1.60 0.64 -18.77
C ASN A 706 -0.87 0.39 -17.43
N ARG A 707 -1.34 -0.58 -16.64
CA ARG A 707 -0.67 -1.01 -15.40
C ARG A 707 0.54 -1.90 -15.70
N THR A 708 0.38 -2.92 -16.54
CA THR A 708 1.44 -3.88 -16.88
C THR A 708 2.65 -3.20 -17.53
N GLU A 709 2.41 -2.20 -18.38
CA GLU A 709 3.45 -1.45 -19.10
C GLU A 709 4.35 -0.59 -18.20
N ILE A 710 4.00 -0.39 -16.92
CA ILE A 710 4.85 0.32 -15.95
C ILE A 710 6.14 -0.46 -15.66
N ASN A 711 6.05 -1.79 -15.56
CA ASN A 711 7.19 -2.64 -15.19
C ASN A 711 7.64 -3.57 -16.32
N SER A 712 6.80 -3.77 -17.35
CA SER A 712 7.05 -4.76 -18.40
C SER A 712 7.00 -4.09 -19.77
N ASN A 713 7.96 -4.43 -20.63
CA ASN A 713 7.92 -4.00 -22.02
C ASN A 713 6.90 -4.85 -22.79
N VAL A 714 5.69 -4.31 -23.01
CA VAL A 714 4.65 -4.96 -23.83
C VAL A 714 4.86 -4.57 -25.28
N THR A 715 5.36 -5.50 -26.09
CA THR A 715 5.60 -5.25 -27.52
C THR A 715 4.32 -5.07 -28.33
N LYS A 716 3.23 -5.72 -27.89
CA LYS A 716 1.92 -5.67 -28.55
C LYS A 716 0.80 -5.95 -27.55
N ARG A 717 -0.25 -5.12 -27.56
CA ARG A 717 -1.45 -5.37 -26.75
C ARG A 717 -2.37 -6.35 -27.48
N ARG A 718 -2.69 -7.48 -26.84
CA ARG A 718 -3.43 -8.61 -27.43
C ARG A 718 -4.71 -8.90 -26.66
N VAL A 719 -5.79 -9.13 -27.38
CA VAL A 719 -7.08 -9.48 -26.78
C VAL A 719 -7.61 -10.73 -27.45
N TYR A 720 -7.96 -11.74 -26.65
CA TYR A 720 -8.72 -12.88 -27.12
C TYR A 720 -10.20 -12.69 -26.79
N ILE A 721 -11.07 -12.59 -27.80
CA ILE A 721 -12.51 -12.38 -27.63
C ILE A 721 -13.26 -13.68 -27.91
N ALA A 722 -13.89 -14.22 -26.88
CA ALA A 722 -14.91 -15.26 -26.99
C ALA A 722 -16.29 -14.61 -27.00
N THR A 723 -17.05 -14.82 -28.07
CA THR A 723 -18.37 -14.19 -28.26
C THR A 723 -19.31 -15.08 -29.06
N ASP A 724 -20.60 -14.95 -28.78
CA ASP A 724 -21.69 -15.56 -29.54
C ASP A 724 -22.22 -14.65 -30.67
N ASP A 725 -21.66 -13.44 -30.80
CA ASP A 725 -22.03 -12.44 -31.81
C ASP A 725 -20.78 -12.02 -32.60
N ILE A 726 -20.71 -12.39 -33.88
CA ILE A 726 -19.59 -12.05 -34.78
C ILE A 726 -19.45 -10.52 -34.98
N ASN A 727 -20.53 -9.75 -34.81
CA ASN A 727 -20.48 -8.30 -34.97
C ASN A 727 -19.59 -7.64 -33.91
N VAL A 728 -19.46 -8.25 -32.73
CA VAL A 728 -18.52 -7.82 -31.69
C VAL A 728 -17.08 -7.84 -32.21
N ILE A 729 -16.71 -8.86 -32.98
CA ILE A 729 -15.36 -8.99 -33.53
C ILE A 729 -15.10 -7.91 -34.59
N THR A 730 -16.08 -7.69 -35.47
CA THR A 730 -16.01 -6.63 -36.48
C THR A 730 -15.87 -5.26 -35.80
N GLU A 731 -16.71 -4.99 -34.81
CA GLU A 731 -16.69 -3.76 -34.01
C GLU A 731 -15.35 -3.58 -33.29
N ALA A 732 -14.82 -4.63 -32.66
CA ALA A 732 -13.51 -4.61 -31.99
C ALA A 732 -12.38 -4.26 -32.94
N LYS A 733 -12.31 -4.91 -34.11
CA LYS A 733 -11.28 -4.64 -35.12
C LYS A 733 -11.34 -3.22 -35.68
N THR A 734 -12.55 -2.66 -35.82
CA THR A 734 -12.72 -1.30 -36.31
C THR A 734 -12.37 -0.25 -35.26
N LYS A 735 -12.89 -0.38 -34.02
CA LYS A 735 -12.70 0.62 -32.97
C LYS A 735 -11.33 0.54 -32.29
N TYR A 736 -10.73 -0.65 -32.23
CA TYR A 736 -9.49 -0.92 -31.50
C TYR A 736 -8.40 -1.51 -32.41
N SER A 737 -8.16 -0.86 -33.55
CA SER A 737 -7.17 -1.30 -34.55
C SER A 737 -5.72 -1.36 -34.06
N HIS A 738 -5.41 -0.70 -32.94
CA HIS A 738 -4.12 -0.75 -32.26
C HIS A 738 -3.94 -2.00 -31.37
N TYR A 739 -4.99 -2.79 -31.15
CA TYR A 739 -4.94 -4.08 -30.49
C TYR A 739 -4.87 -5.23 -31.50
N GLU A 740 -4.15 -6.29 -31.13
CA GLU A 740 -4.25 -7.57 -31.82
C GLU A 740 -5.49 -8.34 -31.33
N ILE A 741 -6.53 -8.37 -32.15
CA ILE A 741 -7.78 -9.05 -31.84
C ILE A 741 -7.71 -10.50 -32.31
N LEU A 742 -7.58 -11.42 -31.36
CA LEU A 742 -7.62 -12.87 -31.51
C LEU A 742 -9.02 -13.38 -31.18
N TYR A 743 -9.50 -14.37 -31.91
CA TYR A 743 -10.82 -14.98 -31.69
C TYR A 743 -10.89 -16.33 -32.40
N ASN A 744 -11.82 -17.17 -31.99
CA ASN A 744 -12.11 -18.41 -32.70
C ASN A 744 -12.85 -18.10 -34.01
N THR A 745 -12.34 -18.57 -35.16
CA THR A 745 -12.92 -18.27 -36.48
C THR A 745 -14.27 -18.93 -36.74
N ASN A 746 -14.65 -19.94 -35.94
CA ASN A 746 -15.90 -20.69 -36.05
C ASN A 746 -17.07 -20.05 -35.28
N ILE A 747 -17.24 -18.72 -35.33
CA ILE A 747 -18.39 -18.04 -34.71
C ILE A 747 -19.59 -18.07 -35.68
N PRO A 748 -20.81 -18.41 -35.21
CA PRO A 748 -22.00 -18.38 -36.05
C PRO A 748 -22.21 -17.00 -36.70
N LYS A 749 -22.46 -16.96 -38.02
CA LYS A 749 -22.72 -15.70 -38.75
C LYS A 749 -24.05 -15.03 -38.40
N VAL A 750 -24.96 -15.75 -37.75
CA VAL A 750 -26.28 -15.26 -37.31
C VAL A 750 -26.44 -15.55 -35.81
N PRO A 751 -26.81 -14.56 -34.98
CA PRO A 751 -27.22 -14.77 -33.60
C PRO A 751 -28.29 -15.88 -33.50
N ARG A 752 -27.99 -17.00 -32.84
CA ARG A 752 -28.94 -18.11 -32.71
C ARG A 752 -29.97 -17.77 -31.62
N MET A 753 -31.22 -17.54 -32.01
CA MET A 753 -32.33 -17.23 -31.08
C MET A 753 -33.01 -18.48 -30.50
N ASP A 754 -32.74 -19.67 -31.04
CA ASP A 754 -33.48 -20.88 -30.71
C ASP A 754 -32.68 -21.79 -29.75
N HIS A 755 -33.34 -22.26 -28.69
CA HIS A 755 -32.79 -23.11 -27.62
C HIS A 755 -32.36 -24.54 -28.04
N TYR A 756 -32.18 -24.82 -29.33
CA TYR A 756 -32.03 -26.19 -29.83
C TYR A 756 -30.59 -26.56 -30.23
N HIS A 757 -30.06 -27.47 -29.41
CA HIS A 757 -28.77 -28.15 -29.38
C HIS A 757 -28.30 -28.86 -30.67
N LEU A 758 -28.23 -28.19 -31.81
CA LEU A 758 -27.61 -28.75 -33.02
C LEU A 758 -26.28 -28.05 -33.32
N GLN A 759 -25.21 -28.69 -32.85
CA GLN A 759 -23.82 -28.47 -33.26
C GLN A 759 -23.29 -27.03 -33.06
N ASP A 760 -23.23 -26.57 -31.81
CA ASP A 760 -22.02 -25.83 -31.42
C ASP A 760 -20.92 -26.89 -31.35
N ASN A 761 -19.78 -26.66 -32.02
CA ASN A 761 -18.65 -27.57 -31.88
C ASN A 761 -18.20 -27.50 -30.41
N LEU A 762 -18.57 -28.50 -29.60
CA LEU A 762 -18.25 -28.55 -28.18
C LEU A 762 -16.75 -28.32 -27.92
N LEU A 763 -15.90 -28.77 -28.84
CA LEU A 763 -14.46 -28.53 -28.78
C LEU A 763 -14.08 -27.05 -28.92
N ASP A 764 -14.82 -26.26 -29.70
CA ASP A 764 -14.66 -24.81 -29.81
C ASP A 764 -15.06 -24.10 -28.51
N VAL A 765 -16.16 -24.49 -27.89
CA VAL A 765 -16.58 -23.93 -26.59
C VAL A 765 -15.58 -24.27 -25.48
N ILE A 766 -15.07 -25.51 -25.46
CA ILE A 766 -14.02 -25.94 -24.52
C ILE A 766 -12.72 -25.17 -24.77
N PHE A 767 -12.37 -24.95 -26.04
CA PHE A 767 -11.22 -24.16 -26.44
C PHE A 767 -11.33 -22.72 -25.93
N ASP A 768 -12.46 -22.03 -26.17
CA ASP A 768 -12.69 -20.67 -25.70
C ASP A 768 -12.54 -20.57 -24.17
N VAL A 769 -13.18 -21.48 -23.42
CA VAL A 769 -13.06 -21.53 -21.95
C VAL A 769 -11.61 -21.76 -21.52
N HIS A 770 -10.89 -22.66 -22.21
CA HIS A 770 -9.48 -22.95 -21.92
C HIS A 770 -8.60 -21.71 -22.13
N ILE A 771 -8.72 -21.04 -23.28
CA ILE A 771 -7.93 -19.84 -23.57
C ILE A 771 -8.27 -18.70 -22.62
N LEU A 772 -9.55 -18.47 -22.32
CA LEU A 772 -9.97 -17.47 -21.35
C LEU A 772 -9.37 -17.74 -19.96
N SER A 773 -9.35 -19.00 -19.51
CA SER A 773 -8.76 -19.37 -18.21
C SER A 773 -7.24 -19.19 -18.15
N ARG A 774 -6.57 -19.15 -19.30
CA ARG A 774 -5.12 -18.98 -19.46
C ARG A 774 -4.70 -17.55 -19.80
N SER A 775 -5.66 -16.62 -19.85
CA SER A 775 -5.36 -15.21 -20.03
C SER A 775 -4.63 -14.64 -18.81
N ASN A 776 -3.83 -13.59 -19.04
CA ASN A 776 -3.17 -12.86 -17.94
C ASN A 776 -4.17 -11.99 -17.16
N PHE A 777 -5.33 -11.70 -17.77
CA PHE A 777 -6.46 -11.03 -17.15
C PHE A 777 -7.75 -11.37 -17.90
N LEU A 778 -8.84 -11.59 -17.17
CA LEU A 778 -10.15 -11.95 -17.73
C LEU A 778 -11.16 -10.81 -17.53
N VAL A 779 -11.80 -10.36 -18.60
CA VAL A 779 -12.87 -9.35 -18.54
C VAL A 779 -14.17 -9.95 -19.06
N CYS A 780 -15.23 -9.91 -18.25
CA CYS A 780 -16.48 -10.56 -18.63
C CYS A 780 -17.71 -10.11 -17.83
N THR A 781 -18.82 -10.82 -18.01
CA THR A 781 -19.99 -10.82 -17.13
C THR A 781 -20.07 -12.10 -16.31
N PHE A 782 -20.21 -12.00 -14.98
CA PHE A 782 -20.39 -13.15 -14.09
C PHE A 782 -21.83 -13.66 -14.06
N SER A 783 -22.79 -12.95 -14.68
CA SER A 783 -24.05 -13.57 -15.11
C SER A 783 -23.84 -14.71 -16.11
N SER A 784 -22.71 -14.76 -16.83
CA SER A 784 -22.36 -15.88 -17.71
C SER A 784 -21.68 -17.02 -16.95
N ASN A 785 -22.27 -18.21 -17.03
CA ASN A 785 -21.66 -19.43 -16.48
C ASN A 785 -20.35 -19.82 -17.20
N MET A 786 -20.19 -19.44 -18.48
CA MET A 786 -18.93 -19.68 -19.21
C MET A 786 -17.79 -18.85 -18.63
N CYS A 787 -18.04 -17.57 -18.30
CA CYS A 787 -17.00 -16.77 -17.68
C CYS A 787 -16.67 -17.27 -16.27
N LYS A 788 -17.68 -17.59 -15.46
CA LYS A 788 -17.45 -18.15 -14.13
C LYS A 788 -16.61 -19.43 -14.20
N LEU A 789 -16.85 -20.29 -15.19
CA LEU A 789 -16.05 -21.49 -15.43
C LEU A 789 -14.58 -21.16 -15.76
N ALA A 790 -14.34 -20.21 -16.67
CA ALA A 790 -12.99 -19.76 -16.99
C ALA A 790 -12.27 -19.16 -15.76
N TYR A 791 -12.97 -18.34 -14.97
CA TYR A 791 -12.46 -17.77 -13.72
C TYR A 791 -12.11 -18.85 -12.68
N LEU A 792 -12.96 -19.87 -12.51
CA LEU A 792 -12.69 -20.99 -11.61
C LEU A 792 -11.48 -21.81 -12.04
N LEU A 793 -11.33 -22.07 -13.35
CA LEU A 793 -10.16 -22.77 -13.89
C LEU A 793 -8.87 -21.97 -13.67
N MET A 794 -8.92 -20.64 -13.88
CA MET A 794 -7.80 -19.73 -13.67
C MET A 794 -7.24 -19.78 -12.25
N GLN A 795 -8.07 -20.07 -11.23
CA GLN A 795 -7.61 -20.21 -9.84
C GLN A 795 -6.61 -21.35 -9.61
N ASN A 796 -6.41 -22.24 -10.60
CA ASN A 796 -5.53 -23.39 -10.48
C ASN A 796 -4.10 -23.15 -11.00
N ASP A 797 -3.89 -22.07 -11.76
CA ASP A 797 -2.63 -21.78 -12.45
C ASP A 797 -1.80 -20.70 -11.73
N TYR A 798 -2.34 -20.05 -10.70
CA TYR A 798 -1.70 -18.97 -9.95
C TYR A 798 -1.86 -19.15 -8.44
N VAL A 799 -0.98 -18.50 -7.66
CA VAL A 799 -1.08 -18.45 -6.19
C VAL A 799 -2.41 -17.83 -5.73
N ASP A 800 -2.75 -16.69 -6.32
CA ASP A 800 -3.99 -15.95 -6.04
C ASP A 800 -4.48 -15.25 -7.31
N ALA A 801 -5.34 -15.93 -8.08
CA ALA A 801 -5.98 -15.35 -9.26
C ALA A 801 -7.31 -14.62 -8.93
N SER A 802 -7.60 -14.36 -7.65
CA SER A 802 -8.88 -13.75 -7.26
C SER A 802 -9.10 -12.37 -7.89
N ARG A 803 -8.02 -11.62 -8.15
CA ARG A 803 -8.00 -10.29 -8.78
C ARG A 803 -7.61 -10.30 -10.26
N MET A 804 -7.40 -11.47 -10.85
CA MET A 804 -7.04 -11.58 -12.28
C MET A 804 -8.26 -11.55 -13.20
N ALA A 805 -9.42 -11.16 -12.67
CA ALA A 805 -10.65 -10.97 -13.43
C ALA A 805 -11.35 -9.65 -13.05
N ALA A 806 -11.91 -8.98 -14.06
CA ALA A 806 -12.85 -7.89 -13.90
C ALA A 806 -14.21 -8.29 -14.46
N THR A 807 -15.27 -7.98 -13.72
CA THR A 807 -16.66 -8.14 -14.14
C THR A 807 -17.32 -6.77 -14.25
N ILE A 808 -18.26 -6.65 -15.18
CA ILE A 808 -19.05 -5.42 -15.39
C ILE A 808 -20.50 -5.53 -14.89
N ASP A 809 -20.87 -6.63 -14.21
CA ASP A 809 -22.24 -6.89 -13.76
C ASP A 809 -22.33 -7.37 -12.29
N TYR A 810 -22.21 -8.67 -12.03
CA TYR A 810 -22.42 -9.27 -10.72
C TYR A 810 -21.09 -9.65 -10.08
N VAL A 811 -21.06 -9.68 -8.74
CA VAL A 811 -19.97 -10.36 -8.03
C VAL A 811 -20.05 -11.87 -8.27
N PHE A 812 -18.93 -12.58 -8.04
CA PHE A 812 -18.88 -14.02 -8.21
C PHE A 812 -19.96 -14.71 -7.37
N HIS A 813 -20.74 -15.58 -8.01
CA HIS A 813 -21.85 -16.30 -7.39
C HIS A 813 -22.11 -17.67 -8.02
N SER A 814 -22.71 -18.57 -7.26
CA SER A 814 -23.20 -19.88 -7.72
C SER A 814 -24.70 -20.04 -7.51
N TYR A 815 -25.33 -20.98 -8.22
CA TYR A 815 -26.75 -21.29 -8.06
C TYR A 815 -27.03 -21.91 -6.70
N GLN A 816 -28.16 -21.52 -6.10
CA GLN A 816 -28.52 -21.88 -4.72
C GLN A 816 -27.34 -21.74 -3.74
N GLN A 817 -26.57 -20.66 -3.88
CA GLN A 817 -25.45 -20.43 -2.99
C GLN A 817 -25.89 -20.01 -1.59
N LYS A 818 -25.07 -20.31 -0.59
CA LYS A 818 -25.19 -19.72 0.75
C LYS A 818 -24.92 -18.22 0.66
N CYS A 819 -25.32 -17.48 1.69
CA CYS A 819 -25.13 -16.03 1.76
C CYS A 819 -23.69 -15.66 1.43
N ASN A 820 -23.52 -14.66 0.57
CA ASN A 820 -22.23 -14.12 0.21
C ASN A 820 -21.85 -13.08 1.27
N LYS A 821 -21.29 -13.55 2.38
CA LYS A 821 -21.14 -12.72 3.59
C LYS A 821 -20.02 -11.69 3.44
N ARG A 822 -20.28 -10.49 3.93
CA ARG A 822 -19.30 -9.42 4.17
C ARG A 822 -19.41 -8.97 5.62
N LYS A 823 -18.28 -8.84 6.31
CA LYS A 823 -18.24 -8.31 7.67
C LYS A 823 -17.97 -6.81 7.61
N VAL A 824 -18.80 -6.02 8.30
CA VAL A 824 -18.60 -4.57 8.41
C VAL A 824 -17.41 -4.29 9.33
N MET A 825 -16.46 -3.51 8.82
CA MET A 825 -15.27 -3.07 9.53
C MET A 825 -15.39 -1.62 10.00
N LEU A 826 -16.08 -0.78 9.22
CA LEU A 826 -16.24 0.65 9.47
C LEU A 826 -17.72 1.02 9.50
N SER A 827 -18.08 1.94 10.40
CA SER A 827 -19.46 2.42 10.53
C SER A 827 -19.88 3.25 9.31
N HIS A 828 -21.18 3.26 9.00
CA HIS A 828 -21.79 4.10 7.98
C HIS A 828 -23.16 4.58 8.43
N LYS A 829 -23.46 5.84 8.17
CA LYS A 829 -24.79 6.40 8.31
C LYS A 829 -25.32 6.71 6.92
N ALA A 830 -26.47 6.14 6.60
CA ALA A 830 -27.12 6.31 5.33
C ALA A 830 -27.33 7.81 5.05
N GLN A 831 -26.80 8.29 3.93
CA GLN A 831 -26.95 9.68 3.50
C GLN A 831 -28.19 9.88 2.62
N THR A 832 -28.65 8.80 1.98
CA THR A 832 -29.85 8.79 1.13
C THR A 832 -30.77 7.62 1.51
N PRO A 833 -32.06 7.65 1.10
CA PRO A 833 -32.99 6.55 1.34
C PRO A 833 -32.59 5.22 0.68
N GLU A 834 -31.73 5.27 -0.34
CA GLU A 834 -31.22 4.08 -1.04
C GLU A 834 -30.08 3.40 -0.27
N GLU A 835 -29.47 4.07 0.71
CA GLU A 835 -28.36 3.56 1.51
C GLU A 835 -28.83 2.85 2.79
N ILE A 836 -27.94 2.02 3.36
CA ILE A 836 -28.18 1.33 4.64
C ILE A 836 -27.14 1.70 5.70
N ASP A 837 -27.59 1.78 6.95
CA ASP A 837 -26.71 1.95 8.11
C ASP A 837 -25.82 0.72 8.31
N LEU A 838 -24.54 0.96 8.62
CA LEU A 838 -23.55 -0.06 8.94
C LEU A 838 -22.97 0.17 10.34
N VAL A 839 -22.88 -0.90 11.14
CA VAL A 839 -22.18 -0.91 12.43
C VAL A 839 -21.06 -1.96 12.38
N PRO A 840 -19.84 -1.66 12.85
CA PRO A 840 -18.75 -2.64 12.89
C PRO A 840 -19.20 -3.96 13.55
N GLY A 841 -18.95 -5.08 12.87
CA GLY A 841 -19.41 -6.41 13.28
C GLY A 841 -20.69 -6.89 12.59
N ASP A 842 -21.47 -6.02 11.95
CA ASP A 842 -22.62 -6.42 11.14
C ASP A 842 -22.21 -7.37 10.00
N ILE A 843 -23.11 -8.28 9.62
CA ILE A 843 -22.94 -9.16 8.45
C ILE A 843 -23.87 -8.69 7.33
N ILE A 844 -23.30 -8.48 6.14
CA ILE A 844 -24.01 -8.11 4.93
C ILE A 844 -24.03 -9.29 3.96
N ASP A 845 -25.19 -9.63 3.41
CA ASP A 845 -25.31 -10.52 2.25
C ASP A 845 -25.21 -9.67 0.96
N ILE A 846 -24.08 -9.73 0.26
CA ILE A 846 -23.83 -8.90 -0.93
C ILE A 846 -24.46 -9.52 -2.19
N TYR A 847 -25.12 -8.67 -2.99
CA TYR A 847 -25.70 -9.07 -4.28
C TYR A 847 -24.85 -8.61 -5.47
N SER A 848 -24.37 -7.38 -5.44
CA SER A 848 -23.61 -6.78 -6.56
C SER A 848 -22.71 -5.64 -6.08
N ASN A 849 -21.63 -5.40 -6.83
CA ASN A 849 -20.85 -4.17 -6.77
C ASN A 849 -21.30 -3.28 -7.93
N GLN A 850 -21.47 -1.98 -7.69
CA GLN A 850 -21.89 -1.02 -8.73
C GLN A 850 -20.69 -0.45 -9.50
N TRP A 851 -19.46 -0.82 -9.13
CA TRP A 851 -18.20 -0.36 -9.74
C TRP A 851 -18.06 1.17 -9.74
N ASN A 852 -18.66 1.81 -8.73
CA ASN A 852 -18.67 3.25 -8.49
C ASN A 852 -18.31 3.60 -7.03
N GLY A 853 -17.68 2.67 -6.30
CA GLY A 853 -17.38 2.79 -4.86
C GLY A 853 -18.49 2.30 -3.92
N TYR A 854 -19.67 1.95 -4.44
CA TYR A 854 -20.77 1.38 -3.66
C TYR A 854 -21.10 -0.06 -4.07
N SER A 855 -21.53 -0.83 -3.08
CA SER A 855 -22.08 -2.18 -3.23
C SER A 855 -23.54 -2.21 -2.77
N LYS A 856 -24.29 -3.21 -3.24
CA LYS A 856 -25.68 -3.44 -2.84
C LYS A 856 -25.81 -4.76 -2.12
N GLY A 857 -26.46 -4.75 -0.95
CA GLY A 857 -26.62 -5.94 -0.12
C GLY A 857 -27.75 -5.79 0.89
N THR A 858 -27.93 -6.83 1.72
CA THR A 858 -28.86 -6.82 2.85
C THR A 858 -28.08 -6.91 4.17
N ASN A 859 -28.32 -5.96 5.09
CA ASN A 859 -27.77 -6.05 6.44
C ASN A 859 -28.58 -7.08 7.25
N MET A 860 -27.94 -8.16 7.66
CA MET A 860 -28.61 -9.26 8.35
C MET A 860 -29.14 -8.86 9.74
N ARG A 861 -28.59 -7.82 10.36
CA ARG A 861 -29.08 -7.31 11.67
C ARG A 861 -30.38 -6.54 11.53
N THR A 862 -30.50 -5.67 10.52
CA THR A 862 -31.67 -4.79 10.32
C THR A 862 -32.67 -5.33 9.30
N ASN A 863 -32.27 -6.34 8.53
CA ASN A 863 -32.97 -6.85 7.35
C ASN A 863 -33.23 -5.78 6.27
N GLN A 864 -32.51 -4.65 6.32
CA GLN A 864 -32.62 -3.59 5.32
C GLN A 864 -31.74 -3.90 4.11
N LYS A 865 -32.27 -3.61 2.92
CA LYS A 865 -31.59 -3.78 1.64
C LYS A 865 -31.29 -2.42 1.03
N GLY A 866 -30.04 -2.18 0.67
CA GLY A 866 -29.64 -0.91 0.05
C GLY A 866 -28.17 -0.86 -0.32
N LEU A 867 -27.74 0.34 -0.69
CA LEU A 867 -26.37 0.68 -1.04
C LEU A 867 -25.53 0.92 0.20
N TYR A 868 -24.25 0.58 0.12
CA TYR A 868 -23.27 0.92 1.13
C TYR A 868 -21.89 1.08 0.51
N PRO A 869 -20.98 1.89 1.10
CA PRO A 869 -19.64 2.06 0.56
C PRO A 869 -18.85 0.74 0.61
N SER A 870 -18.33 0.30 -0.54
CA SER A 870 -17.68 -1.02 -0.69
C SER A 870 -16.46 -1.20 0.23
N PHE A 871 -15.67 -0.15 0.44
CA PHE A 871 -14.42 -0.20 1.23
C PHE A 871 -14.64 -0.46 2.73
N LYS A 872 -15.87 -0.32 3.24
CA LYS A 872 -16.20 -0.46 4.67
C LYS A 872 -16.40 -1.91 5.12
N VAL A 873 -16.32 -2.88 4.22
CA VAL A 873 -16.57 -4.29 4.52
C VAL A 873 -15.41 -5.19 4.06
N GLU A 874 -15.28 -6.36 4.67
CA GLU A 874 -14.34 -7.41 4.28
C GLU A 874 -15.07 -8.72 3.95
N MET A 875 -14.46 -9.56 3.10
CA MET A 875 -15.02 -10.88 2.77
C MET A 875 -15.06 -11.79 3.98
N GLU A 876 -16.24 -12.32 4.32
CA GLU A 876 -16.38 -13.35 5.34
C GLU A 876 -16.74 -14.68 4.68
N SER A 877 -15.92 -15.71 4.90
CA SER A 877 -16.16 -17.03 4.30
C SER A 877 -17.23 -17.78 5.08
N GLU A 878 -18.11 -18.48 4.35
CA GLU A 878 -19.02 -19.44 4.95
C GLU A 878 -18.27 -20.75 5.25
N ILE A 879 -18.06 -21.08 6.52
CA ILE A 879 -17.23 -22.21 6.94
C ILE A 879 -18.10 -23.40 7.34
N ILE A 880 -17.81 -24.58 6.79
CA ILE A 880 -18.56 -25.81 7.09
C ILE A 880 -17.60 -26.97 7.33
N LYS A 881 -17.98 -27.86 8.23
CA LYS A 881 -17.24 -29.09 8.53
C LYS A 881 -17.42 -30.10 7.40
N PHE A 882 -16.47 -30.13 6.48
CA PHE A 882 -16.38 -31.15 5.44
C PHE A 882 -15.56 -32.37 5.91
N PRO A 883 -15.74 -33.55 5.29
CA PRO A 883 -14.85 -34.68 5.50
C PRO A 883 -13.39 -34.37 5.16
N ILE A 884 -12.49 -34.78 6.04
CA ILE A 884 -11.04 -34.61 5.85
C ILE A 884 -10.38 -35.79 5.14
N TYR A 885 -11.03 -36.95 5.02
CA TYR A 885 -10.47 -38.17 4.43
C TYR A 885 -9.07 -38.52 4.96
N SER A 886 -8.98 -38.75 6.28
CA SER A 886 -7.73 -39.03 7.00
C SER A 886 -6.97 -40.25 6.47
N GLU A 887 -7.61 -41.11 5.69
CA GLU A 887 -7.01 -42.28 5.05
C GLU A 887 -5.93 -41.92 4.03
N VAL A 888 -5.92 -40.68 3.52
CA VAL A 888 -5.00 -40.22 2.47
C VAL A 888 -4.33 -38.87 2.76
N ASN A 889 -4.49 -38.37 3.99
CA ASN A 889 -3.82 -37.14 4.44
C ASN A 889 -2.41 -37.40 4.93
#